data_AF-A0A927PI14-F1
#
_entry.id   AF-A0A927PI14-F1
#
_cell.length_a   1.000
_cell.length_b   1.000
_cell.length_c   1.000
_cell.angle_alpha   90.00
_cell.angle_beta   90.00
_cell.angle_gamma   90.00
#
_symmetry.space_group_name_H-M   'P 1'
#
loop_
_entity.id
_entity.type
_entity.pdbx_description
1 polymer ?
#
loop_
_entity_poly.entity_id
_entity_poly.type
_entity_poly.pdbx_seq_one_letter_code
_entity_poly.pdbx_strand_id
1 'polypeptide(L)'
;MKSKISIFLLSLFFSLHMFAVDIVPLPYKVKTTNKKFILKKGIDYEKCLKENNSLIKRFYIGVRNQSTDLDAIFQKLGFFKEELGDEGYELFIDNNKIVLAANTEQGLFYGRQSLIQLIRGAKNNAIQGVHIIDKPALKYRGVMDDISRGPVPSMEYMKYQIRRLAELKINTLTYYTEHVVRTEKHPEFAPPAGALSIAEWKELSDYAKQYYIELIPNFQSLGHAEKVLLNPKFRNIAESNTMYAPTKPETLEFMRDIYAEMSPAFDSKFFHVNCDETFDMGRGPSAQKVKEFGAGRVYTDYINQLSDLLKNNGKRMMMWGDIVLQHPEVLDILPKDAVMMTWEYSDYDSYAKWIDPFVERGFDFMICTGVLNSYRISPDYKMAIPNIRKFIKEGAKKGAMGVLNTVWDDGGLHTFDRDWYGIAYGAEHSWNPNDKELDNFDNRLSKAIYQSEGKELFTAIHKITKMSEIEALDNMSEIVFWKTIIPERGQFNKYSLADWEDVYEACLEVDSILKRQTAKNYTREYKAFGIVSDEYKYLAQAKLKLAEAASLYTEAIDIQYRDKEEAKTLLNRAYANITECRNNLAQVQKDFDAIWKSENRDYWNDFAMDPFNKVLNDYDDMINSFNKSVSYFKQGLPLIAPADIRLDIRELEGSYFTYWLISPSFALGKGATFDTDFLKGMEGEGKAAPFPGFSFFDEKGQNIKWMKYSSPFSDRVLLDTPLEENGEAVAYAFCTLESKTEQTVTASLGFTGRLELFCNGISVFKEKGSENLITDEHQCQLNLKAGRNRILLKIERATFYNNWDFSFQIKDLKTSGRKNKYKIE
;
A
#
# COMPACT_ATOMS: atom_id res chain seq x y z
N MET A 1 28.35 65.36 -34.05
CA MET A 1 29.26 64.35 -33.49
C MET A 1 28.51 63.03 -33.38
N LYS A 2 29.19 61.93 -33.72
CA LYS A 2 28.66 60.59 -34.05
C LYS A 2 27.97 59.89 -32.87
N SER A 3 26.91 59.10 -33.13
CA SER A 3 26.85 57.72 -32.65
C SER A 3 25.80 56.84 -33.36
N LYS A 4 26.33 55.77 -33.98
CA LYS A 4 25.83 54.38 -33.98
C LYS A 4 24.45 54.07 -34.58
N ILE A 5 24.51 53.57 -35.82
CA ILE A 5 23.51 52.71 -36.46
C ILE A 5 23.69 51.28 -35.92
N SER A 6 22.62 50.70 -35.38
CA SER A 6 22.56 49.32 -34.88
C SER A 6 22.73 48.29 -36.00
N ILE A 7 23.73 47.43 -35.85
CA ILE A 7 23.84 46.16 -36.56
C ILE A 7 23.17 45.10 -35.68
N PHE A 8 22.07 44.54 -36.19
CA PHE A 8 21.40 43.36 -35.64
C PHE A 8 22.34 42.15 -35.84
N LEU A 9 22.99 41.71 -34.77
CA LEU A 9 23.68 40.43 -34.71
C LEU A 9 22.65 39.35 -34.41
N LEU A 10 22.38 38.51 -35.42
CA LEU A 10 21.65 37.26 -35.29
C LEU A 10 22.46 36.32 -34.39
N SER A 11 22.29 36.42 -33.07
CA SER A 11 22.71 35.35 -32.16
C SER A 11 21.73 34.19 -32.34
N LEU A 12 22.07 33.24 -33.21
CA LEU A 12 21.49 31.90 -33.18
C LEU A 12 21.68 31.36 -31.76
N PHE A 13 20.63 31.40 -30.96
CA PHE A 13 20.48 30.50 -29.82
C PHE A 13 20.49 29.08 -30.41
N PHE A 14 21.65 28.42 -30.37
CA PHE A 14 21.69 26.96 -30.36
C PHE A 14 20.98 26.54 -29.07
N SER A 15 19.67 26.32 -29.15
CA SER A 15 19.00 25.47 -28.18
C SER A 15 19.65 24.10 -28.32
N LEU A 16 20.58 23.78 -27.42
CA LEU A 16 20.92 22.39 -27.15
C LEU A 16 19.61 21.72 -26.72
N HIS A 17 18.88 21.16 -27.69
CA HIS A 17 17.90 20.14 -27.41
C HIS A 17 18.73 18.98 -26.83
N MET A 18 18.80 18.89 -25.50
CA MET A 18 19.14 17.63 -24.85
C MET A 18 18.09 16.63 -25.31
N PHE A 19 18.41 15.83 -26.32
CA PHE A 19 17.58 14.70 -26.68
C PHE A 19 17.51 13.79 -25.45
N ALA A 20 16.30 13.46 -25.02
CA ALA A 20 16.09 12.51 -23.93
C ALA A 20 16.73 11.17 -24.31
N VAL A 21 17.46 10.56 -23.36
CA VAL A 21 18.01 9.21 -23.52
C VAL A 21 17.00 8.21 -22.96
N ASP A 22 16.69 7.17 -23.71
CA ASP A 22 15.72 6.15 -23.31
C ASP A 22 16.38 5.13 -22.37
N ILE A 23 16.74 5.58 -21.15
CA ILE A 23 17.33 4.75 -20.08
C ILE A 23 16.63 5.07 -18.75
N VAL A 24 16.27 4.04 -17.99
CA VAL A 24 15.79 4.08 -16.60
C VAL A 24 16.64 3.12 -15.75
N PRO A 25 17.18 3.55 -14.60
CA PRO A 25 17.16 4.91 -14.07
C PRO A 25 18.01 5.89 -14.89
N LEU A 26 17.75 7.19 -14.76
CA LEU A 26 18.45 8.24 -15.50
C LEU A 26 19.96 8.24 -15.22
N PRO A 27 20.83 8.17 -16.25
CA PRO A 27 22.27 8.17 -16.03
C PRO A 27 22.79 9.48 -15.43
N TYR A 28 23.89 9.39 -14.68
CA TYR A 28 24.57 10.52 -14.05
C TYR A 28 24.98 11.61 -15.05
N LYS A 29 25.65 11.23 -16.16
CA LYS A 29 26.06 12.15 -17.23
C LYS A 29 25.81 11.55 -18.60
N VAL A 30 25.19 12.35 -19.48
CA VAL A 30 24.84 11.95 -20.84
C VAL A 30 25.15 13.07 -21.82
N LYS A 31 25.84 12.74 -22.91
CA LYS A 31 26.06 13.62 -24.05
C LYS A 31 25.61 12.94 -25.33
N THR A 32 24.55 13.44 -25.95
CA THR A 32 24.07 12.97 -27.25
C THR A 32 24.89 13.57 -28.39
N THR A 33 25.01 12.85 -29.50
CA THR A 33 25.71 13.28 -30.72
C THR A 33 24.82 13.05 -31.94
N ASN A 34 25.07 13.70 -33.08
CA ASN A 34 24.28 13.48 -34.31
C ASN A 34 24.56 12.13 -35.00
N LYS A 35 25.40 11.28 -34.42
CA LYS A 35 25.76 9.96 -34.95
C LYS A 35 24.65 8.94 -34.68
N LYS A 36 24.61 7.87 -35.46
CA LYS A 36 23.65 6.77 -35.29
C LYS A 36 24.31 5.43 -35.57
N PHE A 37 24.15 4.47 -34.65
CA PHE A 37 24.61 3.10 -34.85
C PHE A 37 23.46 2.27 -35.44
N ILE A 38 23.69 1.63 -36.58
CA ILE A 38 22.67 0.80 -37.25
C ILE A 38 22.77 -0.65 -36.76
N LEU A 39 21.70 -1.13 -36.12
CA LEU A 39 21.53 -2.52 -35.73
C LEU A 39 21.18 -3.37 -36.96
N LYS A 40 21.89 -4.50 -37.09
CA LYS A 40 21.56 -5.52 -38.10
C LYS A 40 20.27 -6.23 -37.73
N LYS A 41 19.40 -6.46 -38.72
CA LYS A 41 18.18 -7.26 -38.58
C LYS A 41 18.52 -8.73 -38.29
N GLY A 42 17.64 -9.41 -37.55
CA GLY A 42 17.75 -10.85 -37.26
C GLY A 42 18.73 -11.23 -36.15
N ILE A 43 19.33 -10.25 -35.46
CA ILE A 43 20.18 -10.50 -34.28
C ILE A 43 19.40 -10.11 -33.03
N ASP A 44 19.32 -11.03 -32.07
CA ASP A 44 18.82 -10.75 -30.72
C ASP A 44 19.95 -10.20 -29.86
N TYR A 45 20.18 -8.89 -29.96
CA TYR A 45 21.25 -8.22 -29.22
C TYR A 45 21.06 -8.29 -27.71
N GLU A 46 19.82 -8.32 -27.23
CA GLU A 46 19.54 -8.41 -25.79
C GLU A 46 19.99 -9.76 -25.26
N LYS A 47 19.63 -10.85 -25.93
CA LYS A 47 20.12 -12.19 -25.59
C LYS A 47 21.65 -12.26 -25.66
N CYS A 48 22.26 -11.74 -26.73
CA CYS A 48 23.72 -11.75 -26.86
C CYS A 48 24.43 -10.98 -25.74
N LEU A 49 23.88 -9.84 -25.30
CA LEU A 49 24.43 -9.04 -24.20
C LEU A 49 24.25 -9.74 -22.84
N LYS A 50 23.15 -10.45 -22.64
CA LYS A 50 22.89 -11.25 -21.41
C LYS A 50 23.79 -12.49 -21.32
N GLU A 51 24.04 -13.16 -22.43
CA GLU A 51 24.88 -14.37 -22.50
C GLU A 51 26.38 -14.08 -22.67
N ASN A 52 26.78 -12.81 -22.70
CA ASN A 52 28.16 -12.35 -22.93
C ASN A 52 28.81 -12.96 -24.19
N ASN A 53 28.06 -13.00 -25.30
CA ASN A 53 28.49 -13.66 -26.53
C ASN A 53 29.43 -12.77 -27.37
N SER A 54 30.62 -13.28 -27.70
CA SER A 54 31.70 -12.57 -28.43
C SER A 54 31.41 -12.28 -29.92
N LEU A 55 30.26 -12.71 -30.44
CA LEU A 55 29.93 -12.62 -31.87
C LEU A 55 29.42 -11.23 -32.33
N ILE A 56 29.20 -10.28 -31.43
CA ILE A 56 28.70 -8.94 -31.82
C ILE A 56 29.84 -8.09 -32.40
N LYS A 57 30.09 -8.22 -33.70
CA LYS A 57 31.07 -7.38 -34.42
C LYS A 57 30.81 -5.90 -34.13
N ARG A 58 31.88 -5.17 -33.77
CA ARG A 58 31.91 -3.71 -33.45
C ARG A 58 31.43 -3.33 -32.04
N PHE A 59 31.13 -4.31 -31.18
CA PHE A 59 30.90 -4.07 -29.76
C PHE A 59 32.21 -4.38 -29.03
N TYR A 60 32.70 -3.41 -28.27
CA TYR A 60 33.93 -3.49 -27.48
C TYR A 60 33.52 -3.33 -26.02
N ILE A 61 33.28 -4.45 -25.35
CA ILE A 61 32.72 -4.51 -24.00
C ILE A 61 33.73 -5.21 -23.10
N GLY A 62 34.13 -4.58 -22.00
CA GLY A 62 35.02 -5.24 -21.05
C GLY A 62 35.36 -4.40 -19.83
N VAL A 63 36.02 -5.05 -18.88
CA VAL A 63 36.55 -4.41 -17.68
C VAL A 63 37.94 -3.84 -17.96
N ARG A 64 38.22 -2.67 -17.39
CA ARG A 64 39.51 -1.99 -17.49
C ARG A 64 40.65 -2.89 -17.01
N ASN A 65 41.80 -2.85 -17.68
CA ASN A 65 43.02 -3.60 -17.37
C ASN A 65 42.91 -5.13 -17.53
N GLN A 66 41.87 -5.64 -18.18
CA GLN A 66 41.75 -7.09 -18.47
C GLN A 66 42.13 -7.45 -19.91
N SER A 67 42.26 -6.48 -20.82
CA SER A 67 42.59 -6.72 -22.23
C SER A 67 43.33 -5.53 -22.83
N THR A 68 44.56 -5.77 -23.27
CA THR A 68 45.43 -4.73 -23.87
C THR A 68 44.77 -4.03 -25.07
N ASP A 69 44.02 -4.77 -25.88
CA ASP A 69 43.34 -4.24 -27.06
C ASP A 69 42.16 -3.34 -26.70
N LEU A 70 41.34 -3.75 -25.71
CA LEU A 70 40.24 -2.94 -25.21
C LEU A 70 40.75 -1.69 -24.48
N ASP A 71 41.79 -1.83 -23.67
CA ASP A 71 42.41 -0.72 -22.95
C ASP A 71 42.98 0.33 -23.90
N ALA A 72 43.58 -0.08 -25.02
CA ALA A 72 44.02 0.85 -26.07
C ALA A 72 42.84 1.63 -26.68
N ILE A 73 41.68 0.99 -26.86
CA ILE A 73 40.45 1.65 -27.32
C ILE A 73 39.94 2.64 -26.26
N PHE A 74 39.91 2.24 -24.99
CA PHE A 74 39.49 3.09 -23.87
C PHE A 74 40.39 4.32 -23.75
N GLN A 75 41.71 4.15 -23.83
CA GLN A 75 42.69 5.23 -23.80
C GLN A 75 42.49 6.20 -24.97
N LYS A 76 42.28 5.68 -26.18
CA LYS A 76 42.02 6.50 -27.39
C LYS A 76 40.73 7.32 -27.27
N LEU A 77 39.71 6.79 -26.60
CA LEU A 77 38.46 7.49 -26.33
C LEU A 77 38.55 8.44 -25.12
N GLY A 78 39.61 8.33 -24.32
CA GLY A 78 39.80 9.11 -23.10
C GLY A 78 38.82 8.72 -22.00
N PHE A 79 38.48 7.44 -21.90
CA PHE A 79 37.63 6.89 -20.84
C PHE A 79 38.30 6.97 -19.47
N PHE A 80 37.50 6.91 -18.40
CA PHE A 80 37.90 6.89 -16.99
C PHE A 80 38.58 8.19 -16.51
N LYS A 81 38.16 9.34 -17.06
CA LYS A 81 38.54 10.66 -16.51
C LYS A 81 37.87 10.99 -15.18
N GLU A 82 36.77 10.30 -14.87
CA GLU A 82 36.05 10.42 -13.60
C GLU A 82 36.15 9.11 -12.83
N GLU A 83 36.10 9.20 -11.50
CA GLU A 83 36.01 8.03 -10.64
C GLU A 83 34.62 7.40 -10.73
N LEU A 84 34.58 6.16 -11.22
CA LEU A 84 33.35 5.39 -11.45
C LEU A 84 32.97 4.50 -10.26
N GLY A 85 33.90 4.20 -9.36
CA GLY A 85 33.71 3.17 -8.32
C GLY A 85 33.52 1.77 -8.91
N ASP A 86 32.91 0.88 -8.14
CA ASP A 86 32.69 -0.52 -8.54
C ASP A 86 31.47 -0.68 -9.45
N GLU A 87 30.44 0.14 -9.26
CA GLU A 87 29.16 0.05 -9.98
C GLU A 87 29.09 0.94 -11.23
N GLY A 88 30.05 1.84 -11.42
CA GLY A 88 30.03 2.78 -12.54
C GLY A 88 30.60 2.23 -13.84
N TYR A 89 30.16 2.84 -14.95
CA TYR A 89 30.57 2.47 -16.30
C TYR A 89 30.63 3.70 -17.22
N GLU A 90 31.29 3.54 -18.35
CA GLU A 90 31.35 4.52 -19.43
C GLU A 90 30.95 3.85 -20.75
N LEU A 91 29.97 4.44 -21.44
CA LEU A 91 29.39 3.91 -22.68
C LEU A 91 29.51 4.96 -23.80
N PHE A 92 30.08 4.56 -24.92
CA PHE A 92 30.22 5.38 -26.12
C PHE A 92 29.64 4.67 -27.34
N ILE A 93 28.77 5.37 -28.07
CA ILE A 93 28.12 4.88 -29.28
C ILE A 93 28.36 5.90 -30.41
N ASP A 94 28.92 5.42 -31.52
CA ASP A 94 29.09 6.21 -32.75
C ASP A 94 28.53 5.49 -33.99
N ASN A 95 28.86 5.95 -35.20
CA ASN A 95 28.35 5.34 -36.44
C ASN A 95 28.85 3.91 -36.68
N ASN A 96 29.98 3.54 -36.09
CA ASN A 96 30.76 2.36 -36.47
C ASN A 96 30.98 1.40 -35.32
N LYS A 97 30.89 1.84 -34.06
CA LYS A 97 31.17 1.01 -32.89
C LYS A 97 30.36 1.40 -31.66
N ILE A 98 30.23 0.42 -30.77
CA ILE A 98 29.76 0.58 -29.40
C ILE A 98 30.91 0.17 -28.48
N VAL A 99 31.25 1.02 -27.52
CA VAL A 99 32.30 0.75 -26.53
C VAL A 99 31.70 0.92 -25.15
N LEU A 100 31.73 -0.14 -24.35
CA LEU A 100 31.26 -0.14 -22.97
C LEU A 100 32.40 -0.61 -22.07
N ALA A 101 32.73 0.19 -21.07
CA ALA A 101 33.82 -0.10 -20.15
C ALA A 101 33.41 0.15 -18.70
N ALA A 102 33.97 -0.62 -17.78
CA ALA A 102 33.76 -0.45 -16.34
C ALA A 102 35.02 -0.85 -15.56
N ASN A 103 35.06 -0.52 -14.26
CA ASN A 103 36.14 -0.96 -13.38
C ASN A 103 35.94 -2.40 -12.86
N THR A 104 34.70 -2.90 -12.84
CA THR A 104 34.34 -4.23 -12.36
C THR A 104 33.27 -4.87 -13.25
N GLU A 105 33.02 -6.17 -13.07
CA GLU A 105 31.92 -6.86 -13.75
C GLU A 105 30.53 -6.35 -13.32
N GLN A 106 30.37 -5.82 -12.10
CA GLN A 106 29.10 -5.22 -11.66
C GLN A 106 28.79 -3.93 -12.42
N GLY A 107 29.77 -3.03 -12.54
CA GLY A 107 29.62 -1.84 -13.38
C GLY A 107 29.39 -2.20 -14.85
N LEU A 108 30.06 -3.24 -15.35
CA LEU A 108 29.87 -3.73 -16.70
C LEU A 108 28.44 -4.27 -16.91
N PHE A 109 27.90 -4.98 -15.92
CA PHE A 109 26.52 -5.45 -15.91
C PHE A 109 25.51 -4.30 -16.00
N TYR A 110 25.65 -3.25 -15.18
CA TYR A 110 24.76 -2.08 -15.27
C TYR A 110 24.90 -1.32 -16.59
N GLY A 111 26.12 -1.26 -17.15
CA GLY A 111 26.35 -0.74 -18.48
C GLY A 111 25.65 -1.53 -19.58
N ARG A 112 25.63 -2.87 -19.46
CA ARG A 112 24.87 -3.75 -20.36
C ARG A 112 23.37 -3.49 -20.24
N GLN A 113 22.83 -3.28 -19.03
CA GLN A 113 21.41 -2.92 -18.86
C GLN A 113 21.07 -1.63 -19.61
N SER A 114 21.89 -0.58 -19.48
CA SER A 114 21.68 0.67 -20.22
C SER A 114 21.77 0.48 -21.73
N LEU A 115 22.69 -0.34 -22.22
CA LEU A 115 22.79 -0.65 -23.65
C LEU A 115 21.57 -1.44 -24.15
N ILE A 116 21.06 -2.41 -23.38
CA ILE A 116 19.83 -3.14 -23.69
C ILE A 116 18.64 -2.18 -23.81
N GLN A 117 18.51 -1.25 -22.87
CA GLN A 117 17.44 -0.25 -22.89
C GLN A 117 17.53 0.68 -24.11
N LEU A 118 18.73 1.12 -24.48
CA LEU A 118 18.96 1.89 -25.72
C LEU A 118 18.62 1.09 -26.99
N ILE A 119 18.88 -0.22 -27.00
CA ILE A 119 18.50 -1.11 -28.10
C ILE A 119 16.97 -1.22 -28.19
N ARG A 120 16.27 -1.34 -27.06
CA ARG A 120 14.80 -1.40 -27.03
C ARG A 120 14.15 -0.10 -27.50
N GLY A 121 14.72 1.05 -27.12
CA GLY A 121 14.30 2.38 -27.59
C GLY A 121 14.77 2.73 -29.00
N ALA A 122 15.48 1.85 -29.71
CA ALA A 122 16.03 2.14 -31.03
C ALA A 122 14.92 2.35 -32.08
N LYS A 123 14.98 3.48 -32.80
CA LYS A 123 14.03 3.80 -33.88
C LYS A 123 14.61 3.38 -35.23
N ASN A 124 13.82 2.69 -36.06
CA ASN A 124 14.24 2.22 -37.39
C ASN A 124 15.54 1.40 -37.37
N ASN A 125 15.72 0.56 -36.34
CA ASN A 125 16.96 -0.20 -36.09
C ASN A 125 18.20 0.71 -35.91
N ALA A 126 18.04 1.94 -35.44
CA ALA A 126 19.14 2.87 -35.20
C ALA A 126 19.16 3.35 -33.75
N ILE A 127 20.31 3.20 -33.10
CA ILE A 127 20.57 3.73 -31.76
C ILE A 127 21.18 5.12 -31.89
N GLN A 128 20.71 6.06 -31.07
CA GLN A 128 21.28 7.40 -30.98
C GLN A 128 22.73 7.34 -30.49
N GLY A 129 23.64 8.04 -31.18
CA GLY A 129 25.03 8.13 -30.75
C GLY A 129 25.14 8.93 -29.45
N VAL A 130 25.77 8.35 -28.43
CA VAL A 130 25.85 8.91 -27.08
C VAL A 130 27.24 8.70 -26.48
N HIS A 131 27.57 9.53 -25.49
CA HIS A 131 28.63 9.28 -24.54
C HIS A 131 28.04 9.42 -23.13
N ILE A 132 28.07 8.34 -22.36
CA ILE A 132 27.49 8.22 -21.03
C ILE A 132 28.61 7.90 -20.05
N ILE A 133 28.67 8.66 -18.96
CA ILE A 133 29.44 8.33 -17.76
C ILE A 133 28.41 8.16 -16.66
N ASP A 134 28.31 6.96 -16.09
CA ASP A 134 27.23 6.64 -15.16
C ASP A 134 27.74 5.92 -13.91
N LYS A 135 27.12 6.26 -12.78
CA LYS A 135 27.37 5.69 -11.46
C LYS A 135 26.19 6.05 -10.53
N PRO A 136 25.87 5.19 -9.54
CA PRO A 136 24.78 5.46 -8.62
C PRO A 136 25.12 6.59 -7.63
N ALA A 137 24.11 7.35 -7.22
CA ALA A 137 24.21 8.32 -6.15
C ALA A 137 24.24 7.67 -4.75
N LEU A 138 23.49 6.57 -4.58
CA LEU A 138 23.39 5.82 -3.33
C LEU A 138 23.92 4.39 -3.49
N LYS A 139 24.65 3.92 -2.47
CA LYS A 139 25.33 2.62 -2.48
C LYS A 139 24.33 1.46 -2.42
N TYR A 140 23.38 1.54 -1.50
CA TYR A 140 22.32 0.53 -1.36
C TYR A 140 21.02 1.06 -1.96
N ARG A 141 20.49 0.33 -2.94
CA ARG A 141 19.26 0.68 -3.66
C ARG A 141 18.37 -0.53 -3.54
N GLY A 142 17.53 -0.51 -2.51
CA GLY A 142 16.78 -1.66 -2.03
C GLY A 142 15.28 -1.57 -2.27
N VAL A 143 14.67 -2.73 -2.36
CA VAL A 143 13.21 -2.92 -2.29
C VAL A 143 12.90 -3.89 -1.15
N MET A 144 11.83 -3.62 -0.43
CA MET A 144 11.23 -4.57 0.50
C MET A 144 9.87 -5.00 -0.03
N ASP A 145 9.64 -6.30 -0.08
CA ASP A 145 8.37 -6.93 -0.43
C ASP A 145 7.77 -7.64 0.80
N ASP A 146 6.52 -7.33 1.15
CA ASP A 146 5.85 -7.91 2.31
C ASP A 146 5.15 -9.21 1.93
N ILE A 147 5.65 -10.31 2.50
CA ILE A 147 5.12 -11.65 2.27
C ILE A 147 4.47 -12.24 3.53
N SER A 148 4.15 -11.39 4.52
CA SER A 148 3.61 -11.79 5.82
C SER A 148 2.14 -11.42 6.00
N ARG A 149 1.49 -10.85 5.00
CA ARG A 149 0.07 -10.41 5.07
C ARG A 149 -0.91 -11.30 4.30
N GLY A 150 -0.42 -12.35 3.65
CA GLY A 150 -1.24 -13.33 2.96
C GLY A 150 -0.60 -13.78 1.66
N PRO A 151 -0.39 -12.87 0.69
CA PRO A 151 0.39 -13.15 -0.51
C PRO A 151 1.79 -13.66 -0.16
N VAL A 152 2.16 -14.80 -0.73
CA VAL A 152 3.53 -15.34 -0.65
C VAL A 152 3.93 -15.71 -2.06
N PRO A 153 4.87 -14.98 -2.69
CA PRO A 153 5.31 -15.27 -4.04
C PRO A 153 5.84 -16.69 -4.21
N SER A 154 5.59 -17.25 -5.40
CA SER A 154 6.25 -18.48 -5.85
C SER A 154 7.75 -18.24 -6.05
N MET A 155 8.57 -19.29 -5.95
CA MET A 155 10.02 -19.20 -6.24
C MET A 155 10.31 -18.63 -7.64
N GLU A 156 9.49 -18.98 -8.63
CA GLU A 156 9.64 -18.47 -10.00
C GLU A 156 9.34 -16.97 -10.09
N TYR A 157 8.32 -16.49 -9.36
CA TYR A 157 8.01 -15.06 -9.30
C TYR A 157 9.09 -14.28 -8.54
N MET A 158 9.61 -14.81 -7.42
CA MET A 158 10.74 -14.18 -6.71
C MET A 158 11.99 -14.07 -7.60
N LYS A 159 12.31 -15.11 -8.36
CA LYS A 159 13.38 -15.05 -9.37
C LYS A 159 13.07 -14.04 -10.48
N TYR A 160 11.80 -13.88 -10.87
CA TYR A 160 11.36 -12.84 -11.80
C TYR A 160 11.56 -11.43 -11.22
N GLN A 161 11.20 -11.18 -9.97
CA GLN A 161 11.45 -9.92 -9.27
C GLN A 161 12.95 -9.59 -9.28
N ILE A 162 13.83 -10.54 -8.93
CA ILE A 162 15.29 -10.35 -8.97
C ILE A 162 15.76 -9.87 -10.36
N ARG A 163 15.36 -10.55 -11.43
CA ARG A 163 15.76 -10.15 -12.80
C ARG A 163 15.27 -8.74 -13.16
N ARG A 164 14.06 -8.40 -12.72
CA ARG A 164 13.41 -7.12 -12.99
C ARG A 164 14.06 -5.96 -12.21
N LEU A 165 14.36 -6.17 -10.94
CA LEU A 165 15.09 -5.23 -10.09
C LEU A 165 16.49 -4.97 -10.65
N ALA A 166 17.19 -6.01 -11.11
CA ALA A 166 18.54 -5.88 -11.65
C ALA A 166 18.57 -5.06 -12.96
N GLU A 167 17.54 -5.16 -13.79
CA GLU A 167 17.36 -4.32 -14.98
C GLU A 167 17.18 -2.84 -14.63
N LEU A 168 16.55 -2.55 -13.48
CA LEU A 168 16.40 -1.21 -12.90
C LEU A 168 17.63 -0.78 -12.08
N LYS A 169 18.72 -1.56 -12.10
CA LYS A 169 19.97 -1.30 -11.35
C LYS A 169 19.78 -1.23 -9.83
N ILE A 170 18.71 -1.83 -9.31
CA ILE A 170 18.53 -2.12 -7.89
C ILE A 170 19.50 -3.25 -7.52
N ASN A 171 20.10 -3.15 -6.33
CA ASN A 171 21.14 -4.08 -5.87
C ASN A 171 20.84 -4.69 -4.50
N THR A 172 19.69 -4.39 -3.91
CA THR A 172 19.29 -4.95 -2.61
C THR A 172 17.83 -5.37 -2.66
N LEU A 173 17.52 -6.52 -2.07
CA LEU A 173 16.16 -7.02 -1.90
C LEU A 173 16.04 -7.60 -0.51
N THR A 174 14.91 -7.36 0.15
CA THR A 174 14.55 -8.06 1.38
C THR A 174 13.07 -8.39 1.35
N TYR A 175 12.69 -9.53 1.91
CA TYR A 175 11.29 -9.91 2.05
C TYR A 175 10.93 -9.75 3.51
N TYR A 176 9.91 -8.97 3.83
CA TYR A 176 9.46 -8.80 5.22
C TYR A 176 8.82 -10.10 5.71
N THR A 177 9.44 -10.73 6.71
CA THR A 177 8.96 -12.01 7.26
C THR A 177 8.68 -11.94 8.76
N GLU A 178 7.48 -12.38 9.15
CA GLU A 178 7.09 -12.59 10.55
C GLU A 178 7.02 -14.07 10.92
N HIS A 179 6.41 -14.86 10.04
CA HIS A 179 6.06 -16.26 10.29
C HIS A 179 6.23 -17.15 9.05
N VAL A 180 6.41 -16.58 7.86
CA VAL A 180 6.52 -17.33 6.58
C VAL A 180 7.91 -17.90 6.29
N VAL A 181 8.64 -18.23 7.35
CA VAL A 181 9.96 -18.90 7.29
C VAL A 181 9.85 -20.24 7.99
N ARG A 182 10.07 -21.33 7.25
CA ARG A 182 10.08 -22.68 7.81
C ARG A 182 11.50 -23.06 8.22
N THR A 183 11.81 -22.85 9.49
CA THR A 183 13.05 -23.31 10.14
C THR A 183 12.99 -24.81 10.42
N GLU A 184 14.16 -25.44 10.59
CA GLU A 184 14.32 -26.83 10.98
C GLU A 184 13.99 -27.04 12.46
N LYS A 185 14.36 -26.10 13.33
CA LYS A 185 14.17 -26.25 14.78
C LYS A 185 12.77 -25.86 15.26
N HIS A 186 12.13 -24.89 14.60
CA HIS A 186 10.79 -24.39 14.94
C HIS A 186 9.86 -24.36 13.71
N PRO A 187 9.66 -25.49 12.99
CA PRO A 187 8.84 -25.50 11.78
C PRO A 187 7.37 -25.17 12.03
N GLU A 188 6.88 -25.36 13.26
CA GLU A 188 5.46 -25.28 13.61
C GLU A 188 4.84 -23.87 13.67
N PHE A 189 5.63 -22.79 13.68
CA PHE A 189 5.05 -21.44 13.53
C PHE A 189 4.76 -21.09 12.06
N ALA A 190 5.39 -21.82 11.13
CA ALA A 190 5.31 -21.52 9.72
C ALA A 190 4.00 -22.08 9.12
N PRO A 191 3.25 -21.29 8.34
CA PRO A 191 2.02 -21.77 7.74
C PRO A 191 2.32 -22.87 6.70
N PRO A 192 1.58 -23.98 6.71
CA PRO A 192 1.70 -25.01 5.67
C PRO A 192 1.51 -24.40 4.27
N ALA A 193 2.38 -24.75 3.33
CA ALA A 193 2.42 -24.23 1.95
C ALA A 193 2.62 -22.69 1.79
N GLY A 194 2.61 -21.93 2.89
CA GLY A 194 2.77 -20.46 2.91
C GLY A 194 4.13 -19.98 3.40
N ALA A 195 5.12 -20.86 3.54
CA ALA A 195 6.45 -20.50 4.04
C ALA A 195 7.56 -21.04 3.16
N LEU A 196 8.66 -20.29 3.10
CA LEU A 196 9.91 -20.71 2.48
C LEU A 196 10.78 -21.43 3.49
N SER A 197 11.31 -22.59 3.12
CA SER A 197 12.35 -23.27 3.88
C SER A 197 13.70 -22.55 3.81
N ILE A 198 14.58 -22.84 4.76
CA ILE A 198 15.97 -22.36 4.75
C ILE A 198 16.70 -22.70 3.45
N ALA A 199 16.45 -23.88 2.88
CA ALA A 199 17.01 -24.29 1.59
C ALA A 199 16.49 -23.43 0.41
N GLU A 200 15.20 -23.11 0.38
CA GLU A 200 14.62 -22.20 -0.63
C GLU A 200 15.20 -20.79 -0.50
N TRP A 201 15.37 -20.28 0.73
CA TRP A 201 16.04 -19.00 0.96
C TRP A 201 17.48 -18.99 0.46
N LYS A 202 18.23 -20.08 0.69
CA LYS A 202 19.61 -20.24 0.18
C LYS A 202 19.65 -20.27 -1.34
N GLU A 203 18.76 -21.02 -1.97
CA GLU A 203 18.63 -21.05 -3.43
C GLU A 203 18.34 -19.65 -3.99
N LEU A 204 17.43 -18.91 -3.36
CA LEU A 204 17.07 -17.57 -3.80
C LEU A 204 18.21 -16.57 -3.62
N SER A 205 18.95 -16.64 -2.51
CA SER A 205 20.15 -15.83 -2.27
C SER A 205 21.22 -16.11 -3.33
N ASP A 206 21.48 -17.38 -3.66
CA ASP A 206 22.44 -17.77 -4.69
C ASP A 206 22.02 -17.30 -6.09
N TYR A 207 20.72 -17.33 -6.37
CA TYR A 207 20.17 -16.82 -7.61
C TYR A 207 20.32 -15.29 -7.71
N ALA A 208 19.99 -14.55 -6.65
CA ALA A 208 20.09 -13.09 -6.59
C ALA A 208 21.51 -12.58 -6.88
N LYS A 209 22.52 -13.30 -6.35
CA LYS A 209 23.93 -12.98 -6.54
C LYS A 209 24.36 -12.93 -8.01
N GLN A 210 23.80 -13.78 -8.86
CA GLN A 210 24.10 -13.80 -10.30
C GLN A 210 23.68 -12.51 -11.01
N TYR A 211 22.80 -11.73 -10.40
CA TYR A 211 22.27 -10.47 -10.89
C TYR A 211 22.78 -9.25 -10.11
N TYR A 212 23.81 -9.43 -9.27
CA TYR A 212 24.34 -8.39 -8.38
C TYR A 212 23.28 -7.81 -7.42
N ILE A 213 22.34 -8.65 -6.99
CA ILE A 213 21.38 -8.33 -5.94
C ILE A 213 21.80 -9.02 -4.65
N GLU A 214 22.00 -8.22 -3.60
CA GLU A 214 22.18 -8.69 -2.24
C GLU A 214 20.80 -8.95 -1.61
N LEU A 215 20.50 -10.22 -1.35
CA LEU A 215 19.30 -10.63 -0.62
C LEU A 215 19.57 -10.54 0.89
N ILE A 216 18.88 -9.63 1.58
CA ILE A 216 19.03 -9.41 3.03
C ILE A 216 18.01 -10.27 3.79
N PRO A 217 18.44 -11.14 4.71
CA PRO A 217 17.52 -11.85 5.59
C PRO A 217 16.77 -10.87 6.49
N ASN A 218 15.48 -11.07 6.65
CA ASN A 218 14.61 -10.26 7.50
C ASN A 218 13.73 -11.19 8.33
N PHE A 219 13.64 -10.94 9.64
CA PHE A 219 12.71 -11.64 10.52
C PHE A 219 12.25 -10.72 11.64
N GLN A 220 10.92 -10.63 11.85
CA GLN A 220 10.35 -9.83 12.92
C GLN A 220 10.72 -10.39 14.29
N SER A 221 11.49 -9.60 15.03
CA SER A 221 12.18 -10.06 16.23
C SER A 221 11.62 -9.46 17.53
N LEU A 222 10.54 -8.69 17.48
CA LEU A 222 9.88 -8.17 18.69
C LEU A 222 8.36 -7.98 18.55
N GLY A 223 7.92 -6.96 17.80
CA GLY A 223 6.51 -6.67 17.50
C GLY A 223 5.91 -7.69 16.53
N HIS A 224 4.69 -7.44 16.04
CA HIS A 224 3.99 -8.22 15.01
C HIS A 224 4.16 -9.75 15.09
N ALA A 225 4.07 -10.27 16.32
CA ALA A 225 4.36 -11.67 16.63
C ALA A 225 3.09 -12.53 16.63
N GLU A 226 1.93 -11.98 16.25
CA GLU A 226 0.61 -12.60 16.42
C GLU A 226 0.58 -14.00 15.84
N LYS A 227 1.03 -14.15 14.60
CA LYS A 227 0.92 -15.41 13.85
C LYS A 227 1.81 -16.51 14.43
N VAL A 228 2.95 -16.16 15.00
CA VAL A 228 3.82 -17.10 15.74
C VAL A 228 3.20 -17.44 17.10
N LEU A 229 2.71 -16.43 17.83
CA LEU A 229 2.16 -16.57 19.18
C LEU A 229 0.74 -17.15 19.22
N LEU A 230 0.06 -17.30 18.07
CA LEU A 230 -1.18 -18.07 17.93
C LEU A 230 -0.93 -19.56 18.23
N ASN A 231 0.26 -20.07 17.96
CA ASN A 231 0.60 -21.44 18.29
C ASN A 231 0.89 -21.57 19.80
N PRO A 232 0.16 -22.45 20.53
CA PRO A 232 0.31 -22.64 21.97
C PRO A 232 1.75 -22.88 22.46
N LYS A 233 2.60 -23.49 21.62
CA LYS A 233 4.01 -23.79 21.94
C LYS A 233 4.83 -22.53 22.26
N PHE A 234 4.50 -21.39 21.64
CA PHE A 234 5.25 -20.13 21.81
C PHE A 234 4.61 -19.17 22.82
N ARG A 235 3.53 -19.56 23.50
CA ARG A 235 2.88 -18.70 24.50
C ARG A 235 3.78 -18.36 25.68
N ASN A 236 4.76 -19.21 25.98
CA ASN A 236 5.74 -18.95 27.04
C ASN A 236 6.69 -17.79 26.71
N ILE A 237 6.93 -17.45 25.44
CA ILE A 237 7.78 -16.32 25.01
C ILE A 237 6.99 -15.04 24.71
N ALA A 238 5.70 -15.01 24.99
CA ALA A 238 4.82 -13.87 24.74
C ALA A 238 4.94 -12.77 25.82
N GLU A 239 4.96 -11.51 25.39
CA GLU A 239 4.59 -10.36 26.21
C GLU A 239 3.06 -10.19 26.22
N SER A 240 2.48 -10.26 25.02
CA SER A 240 1.07 -10.11 24.71
C SER A 240 0.68 -11.07 23.58
N ASN A 241 -0.50 -10.93 22.98
CA ASN A 241 -0.87 -11.71 21.80
C ASN A 241 -0.13 -11.29 20.53
N THR A 242 0.62 -10.20 20.56
CA THR A 242 1.11 -9.42 19.41
C THR A 242 2.61 -9.14 19.50
N MET A 243 3.24 -9.42 20.65
CA MET A 243 4.64 -9.08 20.90
C MET A 243 5.35 -10.16 21.72
N TYR A 244 6.59 -10.48 21.35
CA TYR A 244 7.47 -11.32 22.17
C TYR A 244 7.88 -10.62 23.47
N ALA A 245 8.17 -11.37 24.53
CA ALA A 245 8.62 -10.83 25.81
C ALA A 245 10.14 -10.55 25.78
N PRO A 246 10.58 -9.28 25.67
CA PRO A 246 12.00 -8.96 25.51
C PRO A 246 12.84 -9.27 26.78
N THR A 247 12.17 -9.55 27.89
CA THR A 247 12.79 -9.77 29.20
C THR A 247 12.92 -11.25 29.57
N LYS A 248 12.33 -12.15 28.77
CA LYS A 248 12.42 -13.60 28.98
C LYS A 248 13.63 -14.19 28.25
N PRO A 249 14.47 -14.99 28.94
CA PRO A 249 15.59 -15.69 28.29
C PRO A 249 15.14 -16.55 27.11
N GLU A 250 14.01 -17.24 27.23
CA GLU A 250 13.46 -18.14 26.21
C GLU A 250 13.16 -17.42 24.89
N THR A 251 12.78 -16.14 24.95
CA THR A 251 12.60 -15.29 23.76
C THR A 251 13.92 -15.13 23.00
N LEU A 252 15.01 -14.84 23.71
CA LEU A 252 16.33 -14.69 23.11
C LEU A 252 16.86 -16.03 22.60
N GLU A 253 16.55 -17.14 23.26
CA GLU A 253 16.88 -18.47 22.77
C GLU A 253 16.18 -18.78 21.44
N PHE A 254 14.89 -18.42 21.35
CA PHE A 254 14.13 -18.53 20.10
C PHE A 254 14.78 -17.67 18.99
N MET A 255 15.08 -16.39 19.25
CA MET A 255 15.74 -15.53 18.25
C MET A 255 17.12 -16.06 17.84
N ARG A 256 17.91 -16.58 18.79
CA ARG A 256 19.19 -17.22 18.52
C ARG A 256 19.05 -18.40 17.56
N ASP A 257 18.02 -19.23 17.76
CA ASP A 257 17.75 -20.37 16.88
C ASP A 257 17.38 -19.92 15.47
N ILE A 258 16.47 -18.94 15.33
CA ILE A 258 16.10 -18.37 14.03
C ILE A 258 17.33 -17.81 13.30
N TYR A 259 18.14 -17.01 13.99
CA TYR A 259 19.30 -16.35 13.38
C TYR A 259 20.40 -17.35 13.01
N ALA A 260 20.59 -18.42 13.79
CA ALA A 260 21.57 -19.46 13.49
C ALA A 260 21.26 -20.22 12.20
N GLU A 261 19.97 -20.40 11.88
CA GLU A 261 19.53 -21.06 10.65
C GLU A 261 19.44 -20.10 9.46
N MET A 262 18.86 -18.91 9.66
CA MET A 262 18.66 -17.95 8.57
C MET A 262 19.98 -17.31 8.15
N SER A 263 20.83 -16.86 9.07
CA SER A 263 22.07 -16.13 8.71
C SER A 263 22.95 -16.83 7.66
N PRO A 264 23.26 -18.14 7.76
CA PRO A 264 24.08 -18.84 6.76
C PRO A 264 23.37 -19.08 5.42
N ALA A 265 22.03 -18.94 5.36
CA ALA A 265 21.29 -19.08 4.11
C ALA A 265 21.47 -17.87 3.17
N PHE A 266 21.98 -16.75 3.67
CA PHE A 266 22.12 -15.51 2.92
C PHE A 266 23.58 -15.04 2.90
N ASP A 267 24.08 -14.66 1.74
CA ASP A 267 25.43 -14.13 1.57
C ASP A 267 25.58 -12.69 2.13
N SER A 268 24.46 -11.99 2.35
CA SER A 268 24.46 -10.61 2.83
C SER A 268 25.18 -10.46 4.16
N LYS A 269 25.88 -9.33 4.35
CA LYS A 269 26.47 -8.99 5.66
C LYS A 269 25.44 -8.42 6.63
N PHE A 270 24.23 -8.12 6.16
CA PHE A 270 23.19 -7.53 6.98
C PHE A 270 22.16 -8.58 7.42
N PHE A 271 21.44 -8.25 8.49
CA PHE A 271 20.21 -8.94 8.89
C PHE A 271 19.24 -7.89 9.42
N HIS A 272 18.02 -7.88 8.90
CA HIS A 272 16.98 -6.95 9.30
C HIS A 272 16.08 -7.55 10.39
N VAL A 273 16.16 -7.01 11.61
CA VAL A 273 15.42 -7.54 12.78
C VAL A 273 14.04 -6.92 12.98
N ASN A 274 13.69 -5.93 12.16
CA ASN A 274 12.48 -5.12 12.27
C ASN A 274 12.40 -4.40 13.62
N CYS A 275 11.67 -4.95 14.60
CA CYS A 275 11.49 -4.42 15.96
C CYS A 275 10.74 -3.09 16.05
N ASP A 276 9.83 -2.84 15.12
CA ASP A 276 8.89 -1.71 15.08
C ASP A 276 7.62 -1.93 15.92
N GLU A 277 6.85 -0.85 16.11
CA GLU A 277 5.45 -0.88 16.59
C GLU A 277 5.20 -1.68 17.89
N THR A 278 6.11 -1.55 18.85
CA THR A 278 6.11 -2.30 20.13
C THR A 278 5.12 -1.76 21.18
N PHE A 279 3.86 -1.56 20.78
CA PHE A 279 2.83 -0.91 21.60
C PHE A 279 2.51 -1.64 22.91
N ASP A 280 2.81 -2.94 23.00
CA ASP A 280 2.52 -3.79 24.16
C ASP A 280 3.67 -3.90 25.17
N MET A 281 4.74 -3.12 24.99
CA MET A 281 5.85 -3.03 25.96
C MET A 281 5.34 -2.70 27.37
N GLY A 282 5.74 -3.51 28.34
CA GLY A 282 5.37 -3.35 29.76
C GLY A 282 4.00 -3.91 30.15
N ARG A 283 3.28 -4.61 29.25
CA ARG A 283 1.95 -5.17 29.54
C ARG A 283 1.97 -6.62 30.03
N GLY A 284 3.12 -7.26 30.03
CA GLY A 284 3.31 -8.63 30.42
C GLY A 284 4.58 -8.81 31.26
N PRO A 285 5.37 -9.87 31.03
CA PRO A 285 6.60 -10.15 31.77
C PRO A 285 7.57 -8.97 31.90
N SER A 286 7.60 -8.04 30.94
CA SER A 286 8.48 -6.87 31.01
C SER A 286 8.02 -5.76 31.96
N ALA A 287 6.78 -5.82 32.47
CA ALA A 287 6.15 -4.74 33.26
C ALA A 287 7.03 -4.22 34.40
N GLN A 288 7.65 -5.11 35.18
CA GLN A 288 8.48 -4.70 36.32
C GLN A 288 9.76 -3.96 35.86
N LYS A 289 10.43 -4.43 34.81
CA LYS A 289 11.62 -3.76 34.26
C LYS A 289 11.27 -2.43 33.59
N VAL A 290 10.11 -2.35 32.92
CA VAL A 290 9.62 -1.10 32.34
C VAL A 290 9.32 -0.07 33.43
N LYS A 291 8.74 -0.50 34.57
CA LYS A 291 8.54 0.38 35.73
C LYS A 291 9.85 0.90 36.33
N GLU A 292 10.90 0.08 36.32
CA GLU A 292 12.21 0.41 36.91
C GLU A 292 13.08 1.29 35.99
N PHE A 293 13.12 0.99 34.69
CA PHE A 293 14.07 1.59 33.74
C PHE A 293 13.43 2.39 32.61
N GLY A 294 12.12 2.28 32.41
CA GLY A 294 11.39 2.85 31.27
C GLY A 294 11.39 1.94 30.05
N ALA A 295 10.38 2.12 29.19
CA ALA A 295 10.16 1.29 27.99
C ALA A 295 11.30 1.39 26.98
N GLY A 296 11.80 2.62 26.70
CA GLY A 296 12.92 2.84 25.79
C GLY A 296 14.18 2.08 26.22
N ARG A 297 14.48 2.04 27.53
CA ARG A 297 15.66 1.31 28.03
C ARG A 297 15.50 -0.20 27.90
N VAL A 298 14.34 -0.75 28.26
CA VAL A 298 14.05 -2.19 28.11
C VAL A 298 14.12 -2.62 26.64
N TYR A 299 13.59 -1.79 25.73
CA TYR A 299 13.72 -2.00 24.29
C TYR A 299 15.19 -2.03 23.86
N THR A 300 15.98 -1.01 24.21
CA THR A 300 17.38 -0.93 23.79
C THR A 300 18.25 -2.05 24.37
N ASP A 301 18.02 -2.47 25.62
CA ASP A 301 18.73 -3.61 26.20
C ASP A 301 18.47 -4.90 25.39
N TYR A 302 17.25 -5.09 24.87
CA TYR A 302 16.92 -6.22 24.00
C TYR A 302 17.57 -6.08 22.62
N ILE A 303 17.53 -4.89 22.01
CA ILE A 303 18.20 -4.60 20.73
C ILE A 303 19.71 -4.87 20.80
N ASN A 304 20.36 -4.50 21.92
CA ASN A 304 21.78 -4.78 22.13
C ASN A 304 22.05 -6.29 22.17
N GLN A 305 21.18 -7.08 22.82
CA GLN A 305 21.30 -8.54 22.83
C GLN A 305 21.09 -9.17 21.45
N LEU A 306 20.14 -8.66 20.64
CA LEU A 306 19.97 -9.10 19.25
C LEU A 306 21.19 -8.76 18.39
N SER A 307 21.78 -7.56 18.57
CA SER A 307 23.01 -7.14 17.88
C SER A 307 24.16 -8.11 18.16
N ASP A 308 24.33 -8.52 19.43
CA ASP A 308 25.37 -9.47 19.82
C ASP A 308 25.14 -10.87 19.22
N LEU A 309 23.89 -11.34 19.19
CA LEU A 309 23.54 -12.60 18.51
C LEU A 309 23.87 -12.55 17.01
N LEU A 310 23.57 -11.46 16.33
CA LEU A 310 23.87 -11.30 14.91
C LEU A 310 25.37 -11.16 14.64
N LYS A 311 26.12 -10.46 15.49
CA LYS A 311 27.59 -10.39 15.42
C LYS A 311 28.24 -11.77 15.51
N ASN A 312 27.74 -12.63 16.39
CA ASN A 312 28.18 -14.03 16.49
C ASN A 312 27.89 -14.84 15.21
N ASN A 313 26.91 -14.43 14.42
CA ASN A 313 26.58 -14.99 13.11
C ASN A 313 27.25 -14.25 11.93
N GLY A 314 28.17 -13.32 12.20
CA GLY A 314 28.87 -12.54 11.17
C GLY A 314 27.98 -11.53 10.44
N LYS A 315 26.86 -11.13 11.05
CA LYS A 315 25.90 -10.18 10.49
C LYS A 315 25.93 -8.84 11.24
N ARG A 316 25.66 -7.77 10.49
CA ARG A 316 25.43 -6.41 10.96
C ARG A 316 23.92 -6.15 11.01
N MET A 317 23.42 -5.66 12.13
CA MET A 317 21.99 -5.48 12.35
C MET A 317 21.43 -4.26 11.59
N MET A 318 20.28 -4.45 10.95
CA MET A 318 19.38 -3.40 10.46
C MET A 318 18.10 -3.43 11.30
N MET A 319 17.57 -2.27 11.68
CA MET A 319 16.34 -2.17 12.47
C MET A 319 15.52 -0.94 12.10
N TRP A 320 14.20 -1.00 12.26
CA TRP A 320 13.35 0.17 12.09
C TRP A 320 13.62 1.22 13.17
N GLY A 321 13.58 2.50 12.78
CA GLY A 321 13.96 3.63 13.63
C GLY A 321 12.82 4.23 14.47
N ASP A 322 11.56 3.85 14.26
CA ASP A 322 10.38 4.52 14.83
C ASP A 322 10.34 4.53 16.35
N ILE A 323 10.72 3.43 17.00
CA ILE A 323 10.70 3.34 18.47
C ILE A 323 11.78 4.24 19.07
N VAL A 324 12.99 4.22 18.52
CA VAL A 324 14.13 4.98 19.07
C VAL A 324 14.02 6.48 18.77
N LEU A 325 13.28 6.87 17.73
CA LEU A 325 12.91 8.27 17.49
C LEU A 325 11.91 8.82 18.52
N GLN A 326 11.12 7.95 19.17
CA GLN A 326 10.24 8.33 20.28
C GLN A 326 11.00 8.39 21.63
N HIS A 327 12.18 7.78 21.68
CA HIS A 327 13.06 7.71 22.86
C HIS A 327 14.47 8.21 22.52
N PRO A 328 14.65 9.49 22.13
CA PRO A 328 15.95 10.00 21.68
C PRO A 328 17.06 9.89 22.73
N GLU A 329 16.70 9.75 24.02
CA GLU A 329 17.62 9.51 25.13
C GLU A 329 18.34 8.15 25.06
N VAL A 330 17.79 7.16 24.34
CA VAL A 330 18.41 5.82 24.22
C VAL A 330 19.31 5.67 22.99
N LEU A 331 19.32 6.64 22.08
CA LEU A 331 20.15 6.58 20.87
C LEU A 331 21.67 6.53 21.18
N ASP A 332 22.08 6.98 22.38
CA ASP A 332 23.49 6.95 22.78
C ASP A 332 23.95 5.60 23.35
N ILE A 333 23.00 4.72 23.71
CA ILE A 333 23.27 3.39 24.26
C ILE A 333 22.95 2.25 23.28
N LEU A 334 22.44 2.58 22.09
CA LEU A 334 22.26 1.65 20.98
C LEU A 334 23.60 1.21 20.37
N PRO A 335 23.65 0.06 19.68
CA PRO A 335 24.86 -0.40 19.04
C PRO A 335 25.19 0.54 17.87
N LYS A 336 26.32 1.27 17.97
CA LYS A 336 26.71 2.29 16.97
C LYS A 336 26.94 1.73 15.57
N ASP A 337 27.17 0.43 15.46
CA ASP A 337 27.28 -0.27 14.20
C ASP A 337 25.92 -0.76 13.65
N ALA A 338 24.79 -0.56 14.31
CA ALA A 338 23.49 -0.85 13.68
C ALA A 338 23.17 0.16 12.56
N VAL A 339 22.43 -0.30 11.56
CA VAL A 339 21.88 0.57 10.50
C VAL A 339 20.44 0.92 10.85
N MET A 340 20.15 2.22 10.90
CA MET A 340 18.81 2.74 11.22
C MET A 340 17.97 2.86 9.95
N MET A 341 16.83 2.16 9.92
CA MET A 341 15.90 2.14 8.80
C MET A 341 14.80 3.14 9.09
N THR A 342 14.88 4.32 8.49
CA THR A 342 13.97 5.43 8.80
C THR A 342 12.81 5.49 7.81
N TRP A 343 11.59 5.29 8.30
CA TRP A 343 10.38 5.23 7.48
C TRP A 343 9.42 6.39 7.77
N GLU A 344 8.82 6.90 6.69
CA GLU A 344 7.69 7.85 6.67
C GLU A 344 7.12 7.83 5.25
N TYR A 345 5.79 7.72 5.14
CA TYR A 345 5.14 7.45 3.86
C TYR A 345 4.20 8.57 3.38
N SER A 346 4.03 9.62 4.18
CA SER A 346 3.28 10.80 3.79
C SER A 346 4.16 11.75 2.97
N ASP A 347 3.53 12.63 2.18
CA ASP A 347 4.24 13.73 1.52
C ASP A 347 4.46 14.91 2.47
N TYR A 348 5.72 15.18 2.81
CA TYR A 348 6.14 16.37 3.56
C TYR A 348 7.10 17.24 2.75
N ASP A 349 7.15 18.53 3.09
CA ASP A 349 8.15 19.45 2.55
C ASP A 349 9.56 19.19 3.09
N SER A 350 9.67 18.59 4.28
CA SER A 350 10.94 18.12 4.85
C SER A 350 10.75 16.88 5.72
N TYR A 351 11.76 16.01 5.68
CA TYR A 351 11.87 14.77 6.46
C TYR A 351 12.92 14.86 7.57
N ALA A 352 13.39 16.07 7.90
CA ALA A 352 14.43 16.32 8.90
C ALA A 352 14.18 15.62 10.24
N LYS A 353 12.92 15.61 10.70
CA LYS A 353 12.49 14.94 11.94
C LYS A 353 12.87 13.46 12.00
N TRP A 354 12.87 12.76 10.86
CA TRP A 354 13.15 11.34 10.77
C TRP A 354 14.62 11.06 10.44
N ILE A 355 15.38 12.05 9.94
CA ILE A 355 16.77 11.89 9.50
C ILE A 355 17.77 12.42 10.53
N ASP A 356 17.58 13.66 10.99
CA ASP A 356 18.58 14.40 11.75
C ASP A 356 19.00 13.73 13.06
N PRO A 357 18.10 13.09 13.84
CA PRO A 357 18.49 12.39 15.05
C PRO A 357 19.55 11.30 14.84
N PHE A 358 19.55 10.64 13.68
CA PHE A 358 20.52 9.60 13.32
C PHE A 358 21.83 10.19 12.81
N VAL A 359 21.75 11.24 11.97
CA VAL A 359 22.92 11.98 11.46
C VAL A 359 23.73 12.56 12.62
N GLU A 360 23.06 13.27 13.53
CA GLU A 360 23.69 13.95 14.67
C GLU A 360 24.40 12.99 15.63
N ARG A 361 23.99 11.71 15.67
CA ARG A 361 24.55 10.67 16.54
C ARG A 361 25.45 9.67 15.83
N GLY A 362 25.75 9.91 14.55
CA GLY A 362 26.71 9.15 13.75
C GLY A 362 26.27 7.74 13.40
N PHE A 363 24.95 7.50 13.24
CA PHE A 363 24.46 6.23 12.73
C PHE A 363 24.53 6.17 11.21
N ASP A 364 24.84 4.99 10.67
CA ASP A 364 24.48 4.69 9.29
C ASP A 364 22.95 4.53 9.21
N PHE A 365 22.34 5.10 8.17
CA PHE A 365 20.89 5.05 8.01
C PHE A 365 20.47 4.90 6.54
N MET A 366 19.30 4.29 6.34
CA MET A 366 18.65 4.15 5.04
C MET A 366 17.28 4.79 5.05
N ILE A 367 16.93 5.43 3.94
CA ILE A 367 15.62 6.05 3.72
C ILE A 367 14.61 4.99 3.29
N CYS A 368 13.46 4.93 3.96
CA CYS A 368 12.44 3.93 3.69
C CYS A 368 11.14 4.61 3.23
N THR A 369 10.92 4.64 1.92
CA THR A 369 9.76 5.25 1.24
C THR A 369 8.69 4.21 0.96
N GLY A 370 7.44 4.62 0.75
CA GLY A 370 6.33 3.70 0.52
C GLY A 370 5.78 3.75 -0.91
N VAL A 371 5.51 2.59 -1.51
CA VAL A 371 4.68 2.48 -2.74
C VAL A 371 3.18 2.67 -2.42
N LEU A 372 2.78 2.46 -1.16
CA LEU A 372 1.46 2.77 -0.60
C LEU A 372 0.29 1.95 -1.18
N ASN A 373 0.41 0.64 -1.11
CA ASN A 373 -0.57 -0.34 -1.58
C ASN A 373 -1.49 -0.93 -0.47
N SER A 374 -1.14 -0.75 0.80
CA SER A 374 -1.89 -1.25 1.97
C SER A 374 -3.39 -0.94 1.97
N TYR A 375 -4.21 -1.98 2.03
CA TYR A 375 -5.69 -1.98 1.98
C TYR A 375 -6.26 -1.29 0.74
N ARG A 376 -5.50 -1.14 -0.35
CA ARG A 376 -5.94 -0.41 -1.55
C ARG A 376 -6.16 -1.35 -2.73
N ILE A 377 -7.15 -0.99 -3.55
CA ILE A 377 -7.35 -1.62 -4.86
C ILE A 377 -6.20 -1.24 -5.81
N SER A 378 -5.70 0.00 -5.73
CA SER A 378 -4.54 0.47 -6.49
C SER A 378 -3.61 1.29 -5.60
N PRO A 379 -2.28 1.21 -5.78
CA PRO A 379 -1.35 2.01 -4.97
C PRO A 379 -1.65 3.52 -5.03
N ASP A 380 -1.48 4.20 -3.89
CA ASP A 380 -1.72 5.64 -3.74
C ASP A 380 -0.54 6.45 -4.35
N TYR A 381 -0.43 6.43 -5.68
CA TYR A 381 0.65 7.10 -6.41
C TYR A 381 0.66 8.62 -6.24
N LYS A 382 -0.50 9.22 -5.89
CA LYS A 382 -0.59 10.64 -5.53
C LYS A 382 0.26 10.97 -4.32
N MET A 383 0.35 10.07 -3.34
CA MET A 383 1.24 10.18 -2.19
C MET A 383 2.62 9.57 -2.41
N ALA A 384 2.71 8.40 -3.04
CA ALA A 384 3.96 7.65 -3.16
C ALA A 384 5.00 8.40 -4.00
N ILE A 385 4.61 8.99 -5.13
CA ILE A 385 5.55 9.70 -6.02
C ILE A 385 6.26 10.87 -5.31
N PRO A 386 5.56 11.85 -4.71
CA PRO A 386 6.25 12.92 -4.01
C PRO A 386 7.02 12.43 -2.77
N ASN A 387 6.52 11.43 -2.03
CA ASN A 387 7.24 10.81 -0.91
C ASN A 387 8.59 10.22 -1.37
N ILE A 388 8.57 9.34 -2.37
CA ILE A 388 9.76 8.69 -2.95
C ILE A 388 10.78 9.76 -3.39
N ARG A 389 10.36 10.75 -4.18
CA ARG A 389 11.28 11.76 -4.70
C ARG A 389 11.89 12.62 -3.59
N LYS A 390 11.06 13.19 -2.71
CA LYS A 390 11.51 14.19 -1.72
C LYS A 390 12.34 13.54 -0.61
N PHE A 391 11.92 12.38 -0.10
CA PHE A 391 12.58 11.73 1.03
C PHE A 391 13.95 11.17 0.62
N ILE A 392 14.05 10.48 -0.53
CA ILE A 392 15.33 9.98 -1.05
C ILE A 392 16.30 11.14 -1.29
N LYS A 393 15.83 12.24 -1.88
CA LYS A 393 16.66 13.41 -2.16
C LYS A 393 17.17 14.08 -0.90
N GLU A 394 16.35 14.21 0.14
CA GLU A 394 16.80 14.77 1.42
C GLU A 394 17.80 13.84 2.11
N GLY A 395 17.53 12.53 2.15
CA GLY A 395 18.44 11.54 2.72
C GLY A 395 19.79 11.49 2.01
N ALA A 396 19.81 11.50 0.68
CA ALA A 396 21.04 11.51 -0.10
C ALA A 396 21.90 12.74 0.21
N LYS A 397 21.30 13.92 0.41
CA LYS A 397 22.02 15.14 0.83
C LYS A 397 22.58 15.05 2.25
N LYS A 398 21.91 14.29 3.12
CA LYS A 398 22.28 14.11 4.54
C LYS A 398 23.16 12.89 4.80
N GLY A 399 23.63 12.22 3.75
CA GLY A 399 24.58 11.12 3.85
C GLY A 399 23.95 9.74 4.12
N ALA A 400 22.68 9.53 3.74
CA ALA A 400 22.08 8.21 3.79
C ALA A 400 22.94 7.20 3.01
N MET A 401 23.13 6.00 3.57
CA MET A 401 23.89 4.95 2.88
C MET A 401 23.10 4.32 1.73
N GLY A 402 21.76 4.48 1.75
CA GLY A 402 20.88 3.89 0.76
C GLY A 402 19.40 4.13 0.98
N VAL A 403 18.60 3.41 0.20
CA VAL A 403 17.14 3.42 0.20
C VAL A 403 16.62 1.99 0.33
N LEU A 404 15.52 1.82 1.07
CA LEU A 404 14.69 0.63 1.04
C LEU A 404 13.25 1.03 0.67
N ASN A 405 12.89 0.92 -0.61
CA ASN A 405 11.53 1.26 -1.06
C ASN A 405 10.57 0.14 -0.67
N THR A 406 9.63 0.41 0.22
CA THR A 406 8.76 -0.58 0.86
C THR A 406 7.44 -0.76 0.13
N VAL A 407 7.10 -2.02 -0.13
CA VAL A 407 5.79 -2.51 -0.56
C VAL A 407 5.19 -3.28 0.62
N TRP A 408 3.97 -2.94 1.02
CA TRP A 408 3.28 -3.50 2.20
C TRP A 408 1.94 -4.10 1.79
N ASP A 409 1.68 -5.34 2.15
CA ASP A 409 0.54 -6.10 1.63
C ASP A 409 -0.62 -6.22 2.65
N ASP A 410 -0.69 -5.27 3.59
CA ASP A 410 -1.82 -5.11 4.50
C ASP A 410 -3.17 -5.18 3.72
N GLY A 411 -4.09 -6.01 4.17
CA GLY A 411 -5.35 -6.33 3.47
C GLY A 411 -5.34 -7.73 2.86
N GLY A 412 -4.18 -8.19 2.38
CA GLY A 412 -3.96 -9.57 1.96
C GLY A 412 -4.56 -9.95 0.60
N LEU A 413 -5.04 -8.99 -0.18
CA LEU A 413 -5.56 -9.20 -1.54
C LEU A 413 -4.66 -8.56 -2.62
N HIS A 414 -3.53 -7.98 -2.24
CA HIS A 414 -2.66 -7.27 -3.16
C HIS A 414 -1.88 -8.20 -4.11
N THR A 415 -1.55 -7.71 -5.31
CA THR A 415 -0.70 -8.39 -6.31
C THR A 415 0.45 -7.49 -6.72
N PHE A 416 1.68 -8.02 -6.69
CA PHE A 416 2.93 -7.28 -6.80
C PHE A 416 3.12 -6.61 -8.17
N ASP A 417 2.49 -7.15 -9.23
CA ASP A 417 2.55 -6.53 -10.56
C ASP A 417 1.98 -5.09 -10.57
N ARG A 418 1.17 -4.71 -9.57
CA ARG A 418 0.63 -3.35 -9.42
C ARG A 418 1.68 -2.34 -8.90
N ASP A 419 2.81 -2.80 -8.34
CA ASP A 419 3.80 -1.96 -7.64
C ASP A 419 5.00 -1.53 -8.49
N TRP A 420 5.20 -2.14 -9.65
CA TRP A 420 6.39 -1.93 -10.48
C TRP A 420 6.63 -0.47 -10.88
N TYR A 421 5.56 0.33 -11.01
CA TYR A 421 5.70 1.76 -11.31
C TYR A 421 6.36 2.52 -10.15
N GLY A 422 5.90 2.31 -8.91
CA GLY A 422 6.50 2.88 -7.71
C GLY A 422 7.92 2.38 -7.46
N ILE A 423 8.17 1.09 -7.71
CA ILE A 423 9.51 0.48 -7.62
C ILE A 423 10.48 1.11 -8.62
N ALA A 424 10.08 1.25 -9.89
CA ALA A 424 10.91 1.88 -10.92
C ALA A 424 11.18 3.36 -10.62
N TYR A 425 10.22 4.07 -10.00
CA TYR A 425 10.41 5.45 -9.56
C TYR A 425 11.38 5.56 -8.38
N GLY A 426 11.35 4.59 -7.45
CA GLY A 426 12.36 4.44 -6.40
C GLY A 426 13.76 4.16 -6.97
N ALA A 427 13.88 3.35 -8.02
CA ALA A 427 15.14 3.10 -8.71
C ALA A 427 15.69 4.36 -9.38
N GLU A 428 14.83 5.15 -10.05
CA GLU A 428 15.17 6.43 -10.67
C GLU A 428 15.84 7.38 -9.66
N HIS A 429 15.22 7.59 -8.50
CA HIS A 429 15.71 8.54 -7.50
C HIS A 429 16.83 8.01 -6.61
N SER A 430 16.93 6.71 -6.40
CA SER A 430 18.05 6.13 -5.65
C SER A 430 19.33 6.04 -6.49
N TRP A 431 19.22 5.88 -7.81
CA TRP A 431 20.36 5.98 -8.72
C TRP A 431 20.76 7.43 -9.00
N ASN A 432 19.80 8.33 -9.24
CA ASN A 432 20.05 9.73 -9.56
C ASN A 432 18.95 10.64 -9.00
N PRO A 433 19.09 11.13 -7.75
CA PRO A 433 18.11 12.04 -7.14
C PRO A 433 17.95 13.31 -7.98
N ASN A 434 16.76 13.51 -8.57
CA ASN A 434 16.54 14.59 -9.52
C ASN A 434 15.14 15.22 -9.40
N ASP A 435 14.95 16.36 -10.06
CA ASP A 435 13.67 17.10 -10.08
C ASP A 435 13.01 17.09 -11.46
N LYS A 436 13.34 16.14 -12.33
CA LYS A 436 12.72 16.08 -13.65
C LYS A 436 11.22 15.79 -13.53
N GLU A 437 10.48 16.34 -14.47
CA GLU A 437 9.05 16.13 -14.61
C GLU A 437 8.71 14.65 -14.76
N LEU A 438 7.57 14.24 -14.20
CA LEU A 438 7.12 12.85 -14.21
C LEU A 438 6.94 12.30 -15.63
N ASP A 439 6.46 13.12 -16.58
CA ASP A 439 6.31 12.72 -17.98
C ASP A 439 7.67 12.36 -18.62
N ASN A 440 8.79 12.93 -18.15
CA ASN A 440 10.12 12.50 -18.60
C ASN A 440 10.44 11.07 -18.17
N PHE A 441 10.06 10.70 -16.94
CA PHE A 441 10.23 9.34 -16.44
C PHE A 441 9.34 8.36 -17.20
N ASP A 442 8.04 8.65 -17.35
CA ASP A 442 7.08 7.78 -18.04
C ASP A 442 7.50 7.48 -19.48
N ASN A 443 7.93 8.50 -20.22
CA ASN A 443 8.37 8.33 -21.61
C ASN A 443 9.61 7.43 -21.73
N ARG A 444 10.56 7.54 -20.80
CA ARG A 444 11.74 6.68 -20.78
C ARG A 444 11.38 5.27 -20.35
N LEU A 445 10.60 5.13 -19.28
CA LEU A 445 10.16 3.84 -18.76
C LEU A 445 9.43 3.04 -19.84
N SER A 446 8.53 3.70 -20.58
CA SER A 446 7.77 3.04 -21.64
C SER A 446 8.64 2.43 -22.74
N LYS A 447 9.65 3.18 -23.20
CA LYS A 447 10.52 2.74 -24.29
C LYS A 447 11.64 1.82 -23.83
N ALA A 448 12.32 2.18 -22.75
CA ALA A 448 13.51 1.50 -22.25
C ALA A 448 13.17 0.13 -21.66
N ILE A 449 12.05 0.06 -20.93
CA ILE A 449 11.70 -1.08 -20.09
C ILE A 449 10.57 -1.89 -20.73
N TYR A 450 9.46 -1.26 -21.11
CA TYR A 450 8.31 -1.94 -21.69
C TYR A 450 8.41 -2.14 -23.21
N GLN A 451 9.37 -1.48 -23.86
CA GLN A 451 9.55 -1.48 -25.31
C GLN A 451 8.25 -1.10 -26.05
N SER A 452 7.55 -0.10 -25.52
CA SER A 452 6.32 0.46 -26.07
C SER A 452 6.60 1.74 -26.85
N GLU A 453 5.86 1.99 -27.92
CA GLU A 453 5.93 3.23 -28.71
C GLU A 453 5.11 4.36 -28.06
N GLY A 454 4.08 4.00 -27.29
CA GLY A 454 3.21 4.91 -26.56
C GLY A 454 3.45 4.88 -25.06
N LYS A 455 2.54 5.49 -24.29
CA LYS A 455 2.59 5.55 -22.81
C LYS A 455 1.28 5.10 -22.18
N GLU A 456 0.64 4.10 -22.78
CA GLU A 456 -0.71 3.64 -22.43
C GLU A 456 -0.80 3.25 -20.96
N LEU A 457 0.10 2.38 -20.48
CA LEU A 457 0.10 1.92 -19.09
C LEU A 457 0.18 3.08 -18.11
N PHE A 458 1.15 3.98 -18.25
CA PHE A 458 1.34 5.09 -17.32
C PHE A 458 0.21 6.12 -17.41
N THR A 459 -0.33 6.34 -18.61
CA THR A 459 -1.52 7.19 -18.77
C THR A 459 -2.73 6.60 -18.02
N ALA A 460 -2.92 5.27 -18.10
CA ALA A 460 -3.94 4.57 -17.33
C ALA A 460 -3.70 4.66 -15.81
N ILE A 461 -2.46 4.44 -15.35
CA ILE A 461 -2.09 4.58 -13.93
C ILE A 461 -2.39 5.99 -13.41
N HIS A 462 -2.03 7.04 -14.16
CA HIS A 462 -2.31 8.42 -13.77
C HIS A 462 -3.80 8.74 -13.78
N LYS A 463 -4.56 8.17 -14.72
CA LYS A 463 -6.03 8.32 -14.76
C LYS A 463 -6.67 7.64 -13.55
N ILE A 464 -6.28 6.41 -13.21
CA ILE A 464 -6.72 5.69 -12.01
C ILE A 464 -6.35 6.47 -10.74
N THR A 465 -5.13 7.00 -10.67
CA THR A 465 -4.69 7.83 -9.54
C THR A 465 -5.57 9.07 -9.39
N LYS A 466 -5.92 9.73 -10.50
CA LYS A 466 -6.83 10.88 -10.49
C LYS A 466 -8.27 10.50 -10.14
N MET A 467 -8.72 9.29 -10.48
CA MET A 467 -10.05 8.81 -10.11
C MET A 467 -10.26 8.77 -8.59
N SER A 468 -9.20 8.63 -7.79
CA SER A 468 -9.30 8.74 -6.32
C SER A 468 -9.81 10.10 -5.82
N GLU A 469 -9.90 11.11 -6.69
CA GLU A 469 -10.48 12.43 -6.40
C GLU A 469 -11.99 12.51 -6.67
N ILE A 470 -12.57 11.49 -7.31
CA ILE A 470 -14.02 11.36 -7.49
C ILE A 470 -14.64 11.04 -6.12
N GLU A 471 -15.72 11.72 -5.74
CA GLU A 471 -16.31 11.59 -4.40
C GLU A 471 -16.73 10.16 -4.08
N ALA A 472 -17.31 9.45 -5.06
CA ALA A 472 -17.67 8.04 -4.94
C ALA A 472 -16.49 7.12 -4.54
N LEU A 473 -15.26 7.53 -4.84
CA LEU A 473 -14.03 6.80 -4.53
C LEU A 473 -13.26 7.40 -3.33
N ASP A 474 -13.82 8.40 -2.63
CA ASP A 474 -13.19 8.93 -1.43
C ASP A 474 -12.97 7.82 -0.39
N ASN A 475 -11.74 7.70 0.09
CA ASN A 475 -11.29 6.60 0.96
C ASN A 475 -11.47 5.19 0.45
N MET A 476 -11.58 5.01 -0.87
CA MET A 476 -11.69 3.68 -1.43
C MET A 476 -10.54 2.78 -0.94
N SER A 477 -10.91 1.63 -0.42
CA SER A 477 -10.06 0.59 0.14
C SER A 477 -10.74 -0.74 -0.10
N GLU A 478 -10.01 -1.84 0.07
CA GLU A 478 -10.60 -3.18 -0.01
C GLU A 478 -11.77 -3.33 0.96
N ILE A 479 -11.66 -2.77 2.17
CA ILE A 479 -12.74 -2.77 3.17
C ILE A 479 -13.99 -2.05 2.64
N VAL A 480 -13.82 -0.95 1.91
CA VAL A 480 -14.94 -0.21 1.30
C VAL A 480 -15.54 -0.97 0.13
N PHE A 481 -14.69 -1.58 -0.69
CA PHE A 481 -15.12 -2.39 -1.84
C PHE A 481 -16.04 -3.53 -1.41
N TRP A 482 -15.69 -4.20 -0.31
CA TRP A 482 -16.45 -5.32 0.25
C TRP A 482 -17.59 -4.91 1.21
N LYS A 483 -17.92 -3.61 1.31
CA LYS A 483 -19.14 -3.19 2.03
C LYS A 483 -20.37 -3.87 1.44
N THR A 484 -21.40 -4.04 2.27
CA THR A 484 -22.62 -4.74 1.87
C THR A 484 -23.30 -4.02 0.70
N ILE A 485 -23.30 -4.65 -0.48
CA ILE A 485 -24.00 -4.17 -1.68
C ILE A 485 -25.41 -4.76 -1.75
N ILE A 486 -25.54 -6.07 -1.51
CA ILE A 486 -26.82 -6.80 -1.53
C ILE A 486 -27.37 -6.85 -0.10
N PRO A 487 -28.59 -6.34 0.16
CA PRO A 487 -29.21 -6.39 1.49
C PRO A 487 -29.30 -7.81 2.04
N GLU A 488 -29.21 -7.96 3.36
CA GLU A 488 -29.68 -9.18 4.01
C GLU A 488 -31.20 -9.33 3.84
N ARG A 489 -31.70 -10.57 3.93
CA ARG A 489 -33.12 -10.83 3.75
C ARG A 489 -33.96 -10.15 4.82
N GLY A 490 -35.00 -9.44 4.40
CA GLY A 490 -35.85 -8.64 5.29
C GLY A 490 -35.24 -7.29 5.70
N GLN A 491 -34.03 -6.96 5.21
CA GLN A 491 -33.35 -5.70 5.47
C GLN A 491 -33.26 -4.85 4.19
N PHE A 492 -32.84 -3.59 4.36
CA PHE A 492 -32.55 -2.67 3.27
C PHE A 492 -31.11 -2.15 3.36
N ASN A 493 -30.56 -1.74 2.23
CA ASN A 493 -29.29 -0.99 2.17
C ASN A 493 -29.51 0.40 1.58
N LYS A 494 -28.79 1.39 2.12
CA LYS A 494 -28.67 2.72 1.52
C LYS A 494 -27.27 2.93 0.97
N TYR A 495 -27.15 3.49 -0.22
CA TYR A 495 -25.87 4.00 -0.73
C TYR A 495 -26.06 5.18 -1.69
N SER A 496 -25.05 6.05 -1.75
CA SER A 496 -25.05 7.18 -2.67
C SER A 496 -24.87 6.69 -4.10
N LEU A 497 -25.64 7.29 -5.02
CA LEU A 497 -25.50 7.10 -6.46
C LEU A 497 -24.62 8.19 -7.11
N ALA A 498 -24.26 9.23 -6.36
CA ALA A 498 -23.47 10.34 -6.86
C ALA A 498 -22.12 9.86 -7.43
N ASP A 499 -21.75 10.45 -8.57
CA ASP A 499 -20.48 10.27 -9.28
C ASP A 499 -20.13 8.84 -9.73
N TRP A 500 -20.99 7.83 -9.53
CA TRP A 500 -20.71 6.47 -10.01
C TRP A 500 -20.74 6.35 -11.54
N GLU A 501 -21.50 7.20 -12.24
CA GLU A 501 -21.43 7.31 -13.71
C GLU A 501 -20.06 7.84 -14.14
N ASP A 502 -19.52 8.86 -13.45
CA ASP A 502 -18.18 9.39 -13.74
C ASP A 502 -17.09 8.33 -13.48
N VAL A 503 -17.23 7.52 -12.42
CA VAL A 503 -16.35 6.38 -12.18
C VAL A 503 -16.42 5.39 -13.34
N TYR A 504 -17.62 5.04 -13.79
CA TYR A 504 -17.82 4.08 -14.89
C TYR A 504 -17.21 4.57 -16.19
N GLU A 505 -17.48 5.82 -16.59
CA GLU A 505 -16.91 6.42 -17.81
C GLU A 505 -15.39 6.54 -17.73
N ALA A 506 -14.84 6.89 -16.56
CA ALA A 506 -13.39 6.91 -16.35
C ALA A 506 -12.76 5.52 -16.53
N CYS A 507 -13.43 4.44 -16.07
CA CYS A 507 -12.98 3.06 -16.30
C CYS A 507 -13.03 2.70 -17.79
N LEU A 508 -14.06 3.10 -18.53
CA LEU A 508 -14.14 2.86 -19.99
C LEU A 508 -12.99 3.55 -20.74
N GLU A 509 -12.62 4.76 -20.33
CA GLU A 509 -11.45 5.45 -20.86
C GLU A 509 -10.16 4.70 -20.54
N VAL A 510 -9.97 4.25 -19.30
CA VAL A 510 -8.82 3.43 -18.88
C VAL A 510 -8.72 2.17 -19.72
N ASP A 511 -9.81 1.43 -19.87
CA ASP A 511 -9.87 0.22 -20.69
C ASP A 511 -9.50 0.50 -22.16
N SER A 512 -9.99 1.60 -22.72
CA SER A 512 -9.66 2.05 -24.07
C SER A 512 -8.18 2.41 -24.23
N ILE A 513 -7.57 3.00 -23.20
CA ILE A 513 -6.13 3.27 -23.16
C ILE A 513 -5.35 1.95 -23.12
N LEU A 514 -5.67 1.04 -22.20
CA LEU A 514 -4.96 -0.23 -22.03
C LEU A 514 -5.08 -1.15 -23.26
N LYS A 515 -6.24 -1.16 -23.95
CA LYS A 515 -6.45 -1.92 -25.20
C LYS A 515 -5.54 -1.49 -26.34
N ARG A 516 -5.00 -0.27 -26.31
CA ARG A 516 -4.05 0.25 -27.32
C ARG A 516 -2.60 -0.12 -27.03
N GLN A 517 -2.33 -1.03 -26.08
CA GLN A 517 -0.98 -1.43 -25.71
C GLN A 517 -0.09 -1.75 -26.92
N THR A 518 1.12 -1.18 -26.92
CA THR A 518 2.18 -1.52 -27.90
C THR A 518 3.41 -2.13 -27.23
N ALA A 519 3.36 -2.32 -25.90
CA ALA A 519 4.42 -2.92 -25.12
C ALA A 519 4.72 -4.36 -25.58
N LYS A 520 6.01 -4.67 -25.69
CA LYS A 520 6.49 -6.02 -26.02
C LYS A 520 6.92 -6.80 -24.79
N ASN A 521 7.35 -6.09 -23.76
CA ASN A 521 7.80 -6.67 -22.50
C ASN A 521 6.83 -6.28 -21.38
N TYR A 522 6.75 -7.12 -20.36
CA TYR A 522 6.06 -6.81 -19.09
C TYR A 522 4.60 -6.40 -19.29
N THR A 523 3.87 -7.23 -20.05
CA THR A 523 2.43 -7.04 -20.31
C THR A 523 1.55 -7.52 -19.15
N ARG A 524 2.15 -8.02 -18.07
CA ARG A 524 1.43 -8.47 -16.88
C ARG A 524 0.85 -7.28 -16.11
N GLU A 525 1.59 -6.18 -16.02
CA GLU A 525 1.14 -4.94 -15.39
C GLU A 525 -0.08 -4.34 -16.10
N TYR A 526 -0.18 -4.47 -17.43
CA TYR A 526 -1.38 -4.08 -18.17
C TYR A 526 -2.62 -4.88 -17.74
N LYS A 527 -2.46 -6.17 -17.46
CA LYS A 527 -3.54 -7.01 -16.93
C LYS A 527 -3.88 -6.63 -15.50
N ALA A 528 -2.86 -6.41 -14.66
CA ALA A 528 -3.05 -6.03 -13.26
C ALA A 528 -3.85 -4.73 -13.12
N PHE A 529 -3.51 -3.68 -13.89
CA PHE A 529 -4.27 -2.43 -13.91
C PHE A 529 -5.60 -2.53 -14.69
N GLY A 530 -5.72 -3.47 -15.63
CA GLY A 530 -7.01 -3.83 -16.23
C GLY A 530 -8.00 -4.35 -15.18
N ILE A 531 -7.55 -5.24 -14.29
CA ILE A 531 -8.38 -5.74 -13.19
C ILE A 531 -8.77 -4.62 -12.23
N VAL A 532 -7.87 -3.71 -11.90
CA VAL A 532 -8.22 -2.52 -11.08
C VAL A 532 -9.37 -1.72 -11.73
N SER A 533 -9.32 -1.54 -13.06
CA SER A 533 -10.40 -0.91 -13.81
C SER A 533 -11.69 -1.75 -13.74
N ASP A 534 -11.60 -3.07 -13.92
CA ASP A 534 -12.75 -3.97 -13.84
C ASP A 534 -13.39 -4.02 -12.45
N GLU A 535 -12.59 -3.94 -11.38
CA GLU A 535 -13.06 -3.83 -9.98
C GLU A 535 -13.88 -2.54 -9.79
N TYR A 536 -13.32 -1.37 -10.13
CA TYR A 536 -14.05 -0.10 -10.03
C TYR A 536 -15.30 -0.04 -10.92
N LYS A 537 -15.19 -0.57 -12.14
CA LYS A 537 -16.29 -0.66 -13.10
C LYS A 537 -17.42 -1.55 -12.58
N TYR A 538 -17.08 -2.71 -12.01
CA TYR A 538 -18.05 -3.57 -11.35
C TYR A 538 -18.75 -2.82 -10.23
N LEU A 539 -18.01 -2.14 -9.35
CA LEU A 539 -18.60 -1.44 -8.21
C LEU A 539 -19.56 -0.33 -8.67
N ALA A 540 -19.16 0.46 -9.67
CA ALA A 540 -20.03 1.47 -10.28
C ALA A 540 -21.31 0.87 -10.86
N GLN A 541 -21.17 -0.21 -11.64
CA GLN A 541 -22.33 -0.91 -12.20
C GLN A 541 -23.22 -1.53 -11.13
N ALA A 542 -22.65 -2.13 -10.10
CA ALA A 542 -23.40 -2.72 -9.00
C ALA A 542 -24.23 -1.65 -8.26
N LYS A 543 -23.68 -0.45 -8.06
CA LYS A 543 -24.42 0.67 -7.45
C LYS A 543 -25.54 1.16 -8.35
N LEU A 544 -25.25 1.46 -9.62
CA LEU A 544 -26.23 2.03 -10.55
C LEU A 544 -27.32 1.03 -10.94
N LYS A 545 -26.95 -0.18 -11.38
CA LYS A 545 -27.87 -1.17 -11.94
C LYS A 545 -28.72 -1.86 -10.88
N LEU A 546 -28.20 -2.08 -9.66
CA LEU A 546 -29.03 -2.66 -8.60
C LEU A 546 -30.04 -1.65 -8.04
N ALA A 547 -29.69 -0.37 -7.96
CA ALA A 547 -30.66 0.68 -7.66
C ALA A 547 -31.73 0.77 -8.76
N GLU A 548 -31.35 0.74 -10.05
CA GLU A 548 -32.32 0.69 -11.15
C GLU A 548 -33.19 -0.58 -11.04
N ALA A 549 -32.61 -1.75 -10.79
CA ALA A 549 -33.35 -3.00 -10.65
C ALA A 549 -34.37 -2.95 -9.49
N ALA A 550 -34.01 -2.34 -8.36
CA ALA A 550 -34.92 -2.13 -7.23
C ALA A 550 -36.08 -1.19 -7.57
N SER A 551 -35.79 -0.09 -8.29
CA SER A 551 -36.82 0.84 -8.78
C SER A 551 -37.78 0.15 -9.75
N LEU A 552 -37.25 -0.54 -10.76
CA LEU A 552 -38.03 -1.28 -11.76
C LEU A 552 -38.90 -2.37 -11.12
N TYR A 553 -38.38 -3.08 -10.12
CA TYR A 553 -39.13 -4.11 -9.40
C TYR A 553 -40.26 -3.52 -8.56
N THR A 554 -40.01 -2.38 -7.91
CA THR A 554 -41.03 -1.63 -7.14
C THR A 554 -42.15 -1.12 -8.06
N GLU A 555 -41.79 -0.54 -9.20
CA GLU A 555 -42.77 -0.11 -10.21
C GLU A 555 -43.59 -1.29 -10.75
N ALA A 556 -42.94 -2.44 -10.98
CA ALA A 556 -43.64 -3.66 -11.37
C ALA A 556 -44.67 -4.11 -10.31
N ILE A 557 -44.35 -4.00 -9.01
CA ILE A 557 -45.32 -4.25 -7.92
C ILE A 557 -46.52 -3.33 -8.02
N ASP A 558 -46.32 -2.04 -8.29
CA ASP A 558 -47.39 -1.03 -8.33
C ASP A 558 -48.35 -1.20 -9.51
N ILE A 559 -47.86 -1.74 -10.63
CA ILE A 559 -48.65 -1.90 -11.86
C ILE A 559 -49.08 -3.35 -12.13
N GLN A 560 -48.63 -4.35 -11.35
CA GLN A 560 -48.81 -5.79 -11.61
C GLN A 560 -50.26 -6.23 -11.90
N TYR A 561 -51.26 -5.52 -11.37
CA TYR A 561 -52.69 -5.80 -11.60
C TYR A 561 -53.34 -4.93 -12.69
N ARG A 562 -52.71 -3.80 -13.03
CA ARG A 562 -53.23 -2.80 -13.98
C ARG A 562 -52.65 -2.99 -15.38
N ASP A 563 -51.37 -3.31 -15.47
CA ASP A 563 -50.66 -3.54 -16.73
C ASP A 563 -49.64 -4.69 -16.59
N LYS A 564 -50.08 -5.90 -16.96
CA LYS A 564 -49.26 -7.11 -16.81
C LYS A 564 -48.11 -7.19 -17.80
N GLU A 565 -48.26 -6.66 -19.01
CA GLU A 565 -47.20 -6.73 -20.02
C GLU A 565 -46.10 -5.72 -19.71
N GLU A 566 -46.45 -4.53 -19.22
CA GLU A 566 -45.44 -3.57 -18.74
C GLU A 566 -44.74 -4.08 -17.48
N ALA A 567 -45.48 -4.60 -16.49
CA ALA A 567 -44.87 -5.22 -15.29
C ALA A 567 -43.85 -6.31 -15.67
N LYS A 568 -44.18 -7.16 -16.65
CA LYS A 568 -43.28 -8.20 -17.16
C LYS A 568 -42.04 -7.60 -17.83
N THR A 569 -42.18 -6.51 -18.58
CA THR A 569 -41.04 -5.81 -19.21
C THR A 569 -40.09 -5.24 -18.16
N LEU A 570 -40.63 -4.59 -17.13
CA LEU A 570 -39.86 -4.07 -15.99
C LEU A 570 -39.12 -5.20 -15.24
N LEU A 571 -39.80 -6.31 -14.96
CA LEU A 571 -39.21 -7.49 -14.31
C LEU A 571 -38.05 -8.08 -15.14
N ASN A 572 -38.19 -8.16 -16.47
CA ASN A 572 -37.12 -8.65 -17.34
C ASN A 572 -35.90 -7.72 -17.33
N ARG A 573 -36.12 -6.40 -17.32
CA ARG A 573 -35.03 -5.40 -17.21
C ARG A 573 -34.32 -5.48 -15.86
N ALA A 574 -35.07 -5.57 -14.77
CA ALA A 574 -34.51 -5.75 -13.43
C ALA A 574 -33.65 -7.03 -13.33
N TYR A 575 -34.17 -8.15 -13.86
CA TYR A 575 -33.44 -9.41 -13.92
C TYR A 575 -32.14 -9.32 -14.73
N ALA A 576 -32.19 -8.63 -15.89
CA ALA A 576 -31.01 -8.43 -16.73
C ALA A 576 -29.92 -7.64 -16.00
N ASN A 577 -30.30 -6.53 -15.33
CA ASN A 577 -29.38 -5.73 -14.52
C ASN A 577 -28.72 -6.55 -13.40
N ILE A 578 -29.51 -7.32 -12.63
CA ILE A 578 -28.99 -8.18 -11.56
C ILE A 578 -27.99 -9.21 -12.10
N THR A 579 -28.37 -9.90 -13.18
CA THR A 579 -27.56 -10.98 -13.77
C THR A 579 -26.28 -10.45 -14.38
N GLU A 580 -26.31 -9.26 -15.00
CA GLU A 580 -25.12 -8.60 -15.53
C GLU A 580 -24.12 -8.27 -14.41
N CYS A 581 -24.57 -7.68 -13.30
CA CYS A 581 -23.70 -7.38 -12.15
C CYS A 581 -23.04 -8.66 -11.58
N ARG A 582 -23.81 -9.74 -11.42
CA ARG A 582 -23.28 -11.04 -10.98
C ARG A 582 -22.20 -11.56 -11.93
N ASN A 583 -22.47 -11.54 -13.23
CA ASN A 583 -21.54 -12.06 -14.24
C ASN A 583 -20.26 -11.23 -14.31
N ASN A 584 -20.37 -9.90 -14.17
CA ASN A 584 -19.21 -9.02 -14.14
C ASN A 584 -18.33 -9.32 -12.91
N LEU A 585 -18.91 -9.50 -11.72
CA LEU A 585 -18.14 -9.91 -10.53
C LEU A 585 -17.45 -11.28 -10.73
N ALA A 586 -18.16 -12.25 -11.30
CA ALA A 586 -17.59 -13.57 -11.56
C ALA A 586 -16.40 -13.51 -12.52
N GLN A 587 -16.43 -12.59 -13.49
CA GLN A 587 -15.30 -12.35 -14.39
C GLN A 587 -14.13 -11.69 -13.66
N VAL A 588 -14.39 -10.67 -12.82
CA VAL A 588 -13.35 -10.05 -11.97
C VAL A 588 -12.68 -11.08 -11.07
N GLN A 589 -13.46 -11.93 -10.38
CA GLN A 589 -12.94 -13.00 -9.53
C GLN A 589 -12.00 -13.93 -10.31
N LYS A 590 -12.44 -14.39 -11.48
CA LYS A 590 -11.67 -15.31 -12.33
C LYS A 590 -10.35 -14.69 -12.77
N ASP A 591 -10.36 -13.42 -13.18
CA ASP A 591 -9.16 -12.74 -13.64
C ASP A 591 -8.21 -12.45 -12.48
N PHE A 592 -8.74 -12.08 -11.31
CA PHE A 592 -7.96 -11.89 -10.10
C PHE A 592 -7.26 -13.19 -9.69
N ASP A 593 -7.99 -14.32 -9.67
CA ASP A 593 -7.44 -15.64 -9.36
C ASP A 593 -6.33 -16.05 -10.33
N ALA A 594 -6.47 -15.71 -11.61
CA ALA A 594 -5.44 -15.95 -12.62
C ALA A 594 -4.16 -15.13 -12.36
N ILE A 595 -4.28 -13.87 -11.92
CA ILE A 595 -3.11 -13.07 -11.51
C ILE A 595 -2.49 -13.66 -10.25
N TRP A 596 -3.31 -13.96 -9.23
CA TRP A 596 -2.84 -14.55 -7.98
C TRP A 596 -1.97 -15.78 -8.24
N LYS A 597 -2.46 -16.75 -9.02
CA LYS A 597 -1.74 -17.99 -9.35
C LYS A 597 -0.49 -17.78 -10.20
N SER A 598 -0.33 -16.61 -10.82
CA SER A 598 0.86 -16.25 -11.61
C SER A 598 1.97 -15.57 -10.80
N GLU A 599 1.65 -15.16 -9.57
CA GLU A 599 2.57 -14.49 -8.64
C GLU A 599 2.85 -15.37 -7.44
N ASN A 600 1.77 -15.80 -6.78
CA ASN A 600 1.74 -16.34 -5.45
C ASN A 600 1.64 -17.86 -5.43
N ARG A 601 2.03 -18.42 -4.29
CA ARG A 601 1.70 -19.79 -3.89
C ARG A 601 0.18 -19.90 -3.67
N ASP A 602 -0.32 -21.12 -3.62
CA ASP A 602 -1.74 -21.39 -3.35
C ASP A 602 -2.15 -20.95 -1.93
N TYR A 603 -1.20 -20.82 -1.01
CA TYR A 603 -1.45 -20.29 0.33
C TYR A 603 -2.18 -18.94 0.24
N TRP A 604 -3.21 -18.79 1.08
CA TRP A 604 -4.06 -17.60 1.16
C TRP A 604 -5.03 -17.37 -0.02
N ASN A 605 -4.94 -18.12 -1.12
CA ASN A 605 -5.86 -17.95 -2.27
C ASN A 605 -7.32 -18.16 -1.87
N ASP A 606 -7.65 -19.21 -1.11
CA ASP A 606 -9.02 -19.45 -0.65
C ASP A 606 -9.57 -18.29 0.18
N PHE A 607 -8.74 -17.71 1.07
CA PHE A 607 -9.11 -16.53 1.85
C PHE A 607 -9.33 -15.32 0.94
N ALA A 608 -8.44 -15.11 -0.04
CA ALA A 608 -8.59 -14.03 -1.01
C ALA A 608 -9.86 -14.19 -1.87
N MET A 609 -10.28 -15.42 -2.14
CA MET A 609 -11.47 -15.74 -2.94
C MET A 609 -12.78 -15.66 -2.14
N ASP A 610 -12.73 -15.77 -0.81
CA ASP A 610 -13.91 -15.83 0.05
C ASP A 610 -14.84 -14.60 -0.09
N PRO A 611 -14.35 -13.34 -0.10
CA PRO A 611 -15.22 -12.17 -0.31
C PRO A 611 -15.96 -12.21 -1.65
N PHE A 612 -15.28 -12.63 -2.73
CA PHE A 612 -15.92 -12.81 -4.04
C PHE A 612 -17.00 -13.89 -3.99
N ASN A 613 -16.69 -15.05 -3.42
CA ASN A 613 -17.62 -16.17 -3.29
C ASN A 613 -18.86 -15.77 -2.48
N LYS A 614 -18.68 -15.04 -1.39
CA LYS A 614 -19.78 -14.56 -0.54
C LYS A 614 -20.74 -13.68 -1.34
N VAL A 615 -20.21 -12.66 -2.03
CA VAL A 615 -21.06 -11.73 -2.81
C VAL A 615 -21.71 -12.45 -4.00
N LEU A 616 -21.02 -13.38 -4.66
CA LEU A 616 -21.62 -14.19 -5.74
C LEU A 616 -22.76 -15.08 -5.23
N ASN A 617 -22.60 -15.70 -4.06
CA ASN A 617 -23.66 -16.46 -3.41
C ASN A 617 -24.86 -15.57 -3.04
N ASP A 618 -24.61 -14.33 -2.60
CA ASP A 618 -25.67 -13.35 -2.35
C ASP A 618 -26.44 -12.98 -3.62
N TYR A 619 -25.75 -12.81 -4.75
CA TYR A 619 -26.40 -12.63 -6.05
C TYR A 619 -27.25 -13.85 -6.42
N ASP A 620 -26.71 -15.07 -6.26
CA ASP A 620 -27.42 -16.31 -6.59
C ASP A 620 -28.70 -16.46 -5.75
N ASP A 621 -28.64 -16.15 -4.46
CA ASP A 621 -29.80 -16.14 -3.56
C ASP A 621 -30.84 -15.07 -3.94
N MET A 622 -30.40 -13.86 -4.26
CA MET A 622 -31.26 -12.78 -4.76
C MET A 622 -31.94 -13.19 -6.08
N ILE A 623 -31.20 -13.74 -7.05
CA ILE A 623 -31.72 -14.22 -8.33
C ILE A 623 -32.76 -15.33 -8.12
N ASN A 624 -32.48 -16.30 -7.24
CA ASN A 624 -33.41 -17.38 -6.92
C ASN A 624 -34.71 -16.85 -6.29
N SER A 625 -34.60 -15.89 -5.38
CA SER A 625 -35.75 -15.25 -4.72
C SER A 625 -36.56 -14.39 -5.70
N PHE A 626 -35.88 -13.65 -6.58
CA PHE A 626 -36.50 -12.89 -7.67
C PHE A 626 -37.28 -13.80 -8.62
N ASN A 627 -36.68 -14.90 -9.06
CA ASN A 627 -37.32 -15.89 -9.94
C ASN A 627 -38.56 -16.52 -9.29
N LYS A 628 -38.52 -16.79 -7.98
CA LYS A 628 -39.69 -17.24 -7.21
C LYS A 628 -40.80 -16.19 -7.23
N SER A 629 -40.47 -14.92 -7.03
CA SER A 629 -41.44 -13.81 -7.11
C SER A 629 -42.07 -13.69 -8.51
N VAL A 630 -41.25 -13.75 -9.57
CA VAL A 630 -41.75 -13.75 -10.96
C VAL A 630 -42.66 -14.96 -11.24
N SER A 631 -42.39 -16.12 -10.63
CA SER A 631 -43.28 -17.28 -10.73
C SER A 631 -44.64 -17.03 -10.07
N TYR A 632 -44.68 -16.31 -8.95
CA TYR A 632 -45.93 -15.89 -8.29
C TYR A 632 -46.72 -14.96 -9.20
N PHE A 633 -46.07 -13.93 -9.74
CA PHE A 633 -46.67 -13.01 -10.71
C PHE A 633 -47.29 -13.75 -11.91
N LYS A 634 -46.57 -14.72 -12.49
CA LYS A 634 -47.07 -15.56 -13.61
C LYS A 634 -48.30 -16.40 -13.24
N GLN A 635 -48.43 -16.78 -11.97
CA GLN A 635 -49.59 -17.50 -11.43
C GLN A 635 -50.74 -16.57 -11.02
N GLY A 636 -50.58 -15.24 -11.18
CA GLY A 636 -51.56 -14.25 -10.74
C GLY A 636 -51.51 -13.95 -9.23
N LEU A 637 -50.47 -14.41 -8.53
CA LEU A 637 -50.21 -14.07 -7.14
C LEU A 637 -49.40 -12.76 -7.05
N PRO A 638 -49.46 -12.04 -5.91
CA PRO A 638 -48.66 -10.84 -5.70
C PRO A 638 -47.15 -11.13 -5.81
N LEU A 639 -46.41 -10.21 -6.41
CA LEU A 639 -44.95 -10.14 -6.29
C LEU A 639 -44.55 -10.05 -4.79
N ILE A 640 -43.47 -10.73 -4.44
CA ILE A 640 -42.89 -10.75 -3.08
C ILE A 640 -42.29 -9.36 -2.75
N ALA A 641 -42.33 -8.96 -1.48
CA ALA A 641 -41.77 -7.68 -1.05
C ALA A 641 -40.27 -7.55 -1.41
N PRO A 642 -39.78 -6.35 -1.78
CA PRO A 642 -38.37 -6.16 -2.16
C PRO A 642 -37.36 -6.63 -1.11
N ALA A 643 -37.63 -6.38 0.18
CA ALA A 643 -36.74 -6.80 1.28
C ALA A 643 -36.62 -8.33 1.39
N ASP A 644 -37.72 -9.05 1.13
CA ASP A 644 -37.75 -10.51 1.18
C ASP A 644 -37.05 -11.17 0.00
N ILE A 645 -36.87 -10.46 -1.12
CA ILE A 645 -36.07 -10.91 -2.26
C ILE A 645 -34.67 -10.28 -2.31
N ARG A 646 -34.28 -9.53 -1.26
CA ARG A 646 -32.97 -8.86 -1.14
C ARG A 646 -32.73 -7.78 -2.21
N LEU A 647 -33.79 -7.08 -2.60
CA LEU A 647 -33.76 -5.98 -3.58
C LEU A 647 -34.35 -4.67 -3.00
N ASP A 648 -34.43 -4.55 -1.66
CA ASP A 648 -34.74 -3.27 -1.00
C ASP A 648 -33.48 -2.40 -0.90
N ILE A 649 -33.23 -1.68 -1.99
CA ILE A 649 -32.10 -0.77 -2.15
C ILE A 649 -32.66 0.63 -2.26
N ARG A 650 -32.11 1.54 -1.44
CA ARG A 650 -32.57 2.92 -1.32
C ARG A 650 -31.42 3.87 -1.56
N GLU A 651 -31.73 5.04 -2.09
CA GLU A 651 -30.74 6.10 -2.26
C GLU A 651 -30.36 6.69 -0.89
N LEU A 652 -29.07 7.00 -0.71
CA LEU A 652 -28.56 7.66 0.48
C LEU A 652 -28.67 9.18 0.33
N GLU A 653 -29.45 9.81 1.19
CA GLU A 653 -29.49 11.27 1.32
C GLU A 653 -28.48 11.74 2.37
N GLY A 654 -27.45 12.47 1.94
CA GLY A 654 -26.44 13.08 2.83
C GLY A 654 -25.15 12.26 3.01
N SER A 655 -24.23 12.78 3.83
CA SER A 655 -22.87 12.24 4.01
C SER A 655 -22.66 11.79 5.47
N TYR A 656 -22.80 10.49 5.70
CA TYR A 656 -22.70 9.91 7.04
C TYR A 656 -21.27 9.55 7.44
N PHE A 657 -20.96 9.75 8.72
CA PHE A 657 -19.67 9.37 9.28
C PHE A 657 -19.66 7.88 9.59
N THR A 658 -18.94 7.11 8.77
CA THR A 658 -18.85 5.65 8.87
C THR A 658 -17.49 5.16 9.37
N TYR A 659 -16.55 6.07 9.68
CA TYR A 659 -15.21 5.76 10.19
C TYR A 659 -14.97 6.42 11.54
N TRP A 660 -14.62 5.62 12.54
CA TRP A 660 -14.48 6.08 13.91
C TRP A 660 -13.29 5.42 14.60
N LEU A 661 -12.74 6.07 15.62
CA LEU A 661 -12.02 5.36 16.66
C LEU A 661 -13.04 4.88 17.68
N ILE A 662 -13.07 3.58 17.95
CA ILE A 662 -14.01 2.96 18.87
C ILE A 662 -13.24 2.48 20.11
N SER A 663 -13.74 2.82 21.30
CA SER A 663 -13.23 2.26 22.55
C SER A 663 -13.73 0.82 22.73
N PRO A 664 -13.12 0.02 23.62
CA PRO A 664 -13.79 -1.17 24.17
C PRO A 664 -15.14 -0.83 24.82
N SER A 665 -15.96 -1.84 25.06
CA SER A 665 -17.20 -1.75 25.82
C SER A 665 -16.92 -1.63 27.32
N PHE A 666 -17.83 -0.93 28.02
CA PHE A 666 -17.85 -0.75 29.46
C PHE A 666 -19.19 -1.26 29.99
N ALA A 667 -19.19 -2.40 30.68
CA ALA A 667 -20.41 -2.98 31.23
C ALA A 667 -21.08 -2.05 32.25
N LEU A 668 -22.40 -1.89 32.13
CA LEU A 668 -23.23 -1.19 33.11
C LEU A 668 -23.60 -2.14 34.26
N GLY A 669 -23.60 -1.63 35.49
CA GLY A 669 -23.85 -2.42 36.70
C GLY A 669 -22.83 -2.21 37.82
N LYS A 670 -23.13 -2.71 39.04
CA LYS A 670 -22.31 -2.52 40.27
C LYS A 670 -21.94 -1.06 40.57
N GLY A 671 -22.87 -0.14 40.34
CA GLY A 671 -22.70 1.30 40.61
C GLY A 671 -22.25 2.14 39.41
N ALA A 672 -21.86 1.50 38.29
CA ALA A 672 -21.62 2.20 37.03
C ALA A 672 -22.93 2.39 36.26
N THR A 673 -23.20 3.62 35.83
CA THR A 673 -24.37 4.04 35.04
C THR A 673 -23.92 4.71 33.75
N PHE A 674 -24.87 5.02 32.86
CA PHE A 674 -24.57 5.83 31.67
C PHE A 674 -23.91 7.18 31.99
N ASP A 675 -24.15 7.75 33.17
CA ASP A 675 -23.55 9.03 33.59
C ASP A 675 -22.12 8.88 34.15
N THR A 676 -21.60 7.65 34.25
CA THR A 676 -20.23 7.40 34.72
C THR A 676 -19.21 7.77 33.65
N ASP A 677 -18.25 8.65 33.96
CA ASP A 677 -17.12 8.95 33.06
C ASP A 677 -16.13 7.77 33.09
N PHE A 678 -16.09 6.99 32.00
CA PHE A 678 -15.18 5.86 31.85
C PHE A 678 -13.83 6.25 31.22
N LEU A 679 -13.66 7.52 30.83
CA LEU A 679 -12.44 8.05 30.20
C LEU A 679 -11.61 8.91 31.18
N LYS A 680 -11.80 8.78 32.50
CA LYS A 680 -10.97 9.46 33.51
C LYS A 680 -9.47 9.29 33.32
N GLY A 681 -9.03 8.11 32.87
CA GLY A 681 -7.62 7.84 32.54
C GLY A 681 -7.09 8.66 31.36
N MET A 682 -7.98 9.35 30.63
CA MET A 682 -7.68 10.33 29.58
C MET A 682 -8.02 11.76 30.02
N GLU A 683 -7.97 12.04 31.32
CA GLU A 683 -8.42 13.30 31.93
C GLU A 683 -9.93 13.59 31.75
N GLY A 684 -10.72 12.55 31.48
CA GLY A 684 -12.18 12.59 31.36
C GLY A 684 -12.71 12.85 29.95
N GLU A 685 -14.02 12.66 29.78
CA GLU A 685 -14.74 12.80 28.50
C GLU A 685 -14.50 14.17 27.83
N GLY A 686 -14.37 15.24 28.62
CA GLY A 686 -14.13 16.60 28.12
C GLY A 686 -12.72 16.82 27.53
N LYS A 687 -11.76 15.96 27.87
CA LYS A 687 -10.37 16.08 27.41
C LYS A 687 -9.93 14.94 26.50
N ALA A 688 -10.70 13.87 26.41
CA ALA A 688 -10.41 12.72 25.56
C ALA A 688 -10.03 13.13 24.13
N ALA A 689 -8.86 12.66 23.67
CA ALA A 689 -8.34 12.86 22.34
C ALA A 689 -7.55 11.60 21.90
N PRO A 690 -8.22 10.44 21.75
CA PRO A 690 -7.55 9.21 21.38
C PRO A 690 -6.94 9.32 19.98
N PHE A 691 -5.84 8.61 19.78
CA PHE A 691 -5.23 8.39 18.49
C PHE A 691 -5.15 6.88 18.20
N PRO A 692 -5.00 6.45 16.94
CA PRO A 692 -4.92 5.04 16.63
C PRO A 692 -3.86 4.30 17.45
N GLY A 693 -4.23 3.17 18.07
CA GLY A 693 -3.31 2.38 18.91
C GLY A 693 -3.10 2.93 20.32
N PHE A 694 -3.63 4.12 20.64
CA PHE A 694 -3.61 4.66 22.00
C PHE A 694 -4.31 3.72 22.97
N SER A 695 -3.71 3.54 24.14
CA SER A 695 -4.35 2.84 25.23
C SER A 695 -3.93 3.36 26.59
N PHE A 696 -4.79 3.20 27.58
CA PHE A 696 -4.55 3.53 28.97
C PHE A 696 -5.18 2.46 29.86
N PHE A 697 -4.78 2.41 31.13
CA PHE A 697 -5.44 1.53 32.10
C PHE A 697 -6.50 2.31 32.86
N ASP A 698 -7.70 1.73 32.99
CA ASP A 698 -8.75 2.29 33.83
C ASP A 698 -8.47 2.08 35.33
N GLU A 699 -9.36 2.57 36.20
CA GLU A 699 -9.25 2.43 37.66
C GLU A 699 -9.25 0.95 38.13
N LYS A 700 -9.70 0.02 37.29
CA LYS A 700 -9.72 -1.43 37.54
C LYS A 700 -8.49 -2.14 36.97
N GLY A 701 -7.58 -1.42 36.31
CA GLY A 701 -6.42 -1.99 35.64
C GLY A 701 -6.75 -2.67 34.30
N GLN A 702 -7.92 -2.41 33.71
CA GLN A 702 -8.27 -2.88 32.38
C GLN A 702 -7.64 -1.98 31.32
N ASN A 703 -7.01 -2.59 30.32
CA ASN A 703 -6.41 -1.86 29.21
C ASN A 703 -7.48 -1.39 28.21
N ILE A 704 -7.68 -0.09 28.10
CA ILE A 704 -8.62 0.55 27.18
C ILE A 704 -7.87 0.89 25.90
N LYS A 705 -7.95 0.04 24.87
CA LYS A 705 -7.29 0.25 23.56
C LYS A 705 -8.30 0.71 22.51
N TRP A 706 -8.08 1.90 21.94
CA TRP A 706 -8.93 2.42 20.87
C TRP A 706 -8.58 1.78 19.52
N MET A 707 -9.62 1.39 18.78
CA MET A 707 -9.48 0.68 17.51
C MET A 707 -10.05 1.51 16.37
N LYS A 708 -9.42 1.45 15.19
CA LYS A 708 -10.03 2.01 13.97
C LYS A 708 -11.19 1.10 13.58
N TYR A 709 -12.34 1.69 13.29
CA TYR A 709 -13.51 0.98 12.81
C TYR A 709 -14.07 1.65 11.55
N SER A 710 -14.46 0.83 10.58
CA SER A 710 -15.17 1.23 9.37
C SER A 710 -16.48 0.45 9.32
N SER A 711 -17.60 1.15 9.34
CA SER A 711 -18.91 0.51 9.25
C SER A 711 -19.10 -0.19 7.91
N PRO A 712 -19.69 -1.41 7.88
CA PRO A 712 -20.07 -2.07 6.64
C PRO A 712 -21.24 -1.38 5.92
N PHE A 713 -21.97 -0.50 6.62
CA PHE A 713 -23.07 0.29 6.07
C PHE A 713 -22.61 1.71 5.69
N SER A 714 -23.39 2.37 4.82
CA SER A 714 -23.09 3.74 4.37
C SER A 714 -23.83 4.82 5.17
N ASP A 715 -24.87 4.46 5.93
CA ASP A 715 -25.77 5.37 6.64
C ASP A 715 -25.73 5.23 8.16
N ARG A 716 -25.02 4.22 8.68
CA ARG A 716 -24.97 3.90 10.12
C ARG A 716 -23.66 3.25 10.50
N VAL A 717 -23.42 3.14 11.80
CA VAL A 717 -22.32 2.43 12.47
C VAL A 717 -22.92 1.36 13.37
N LEU A 718 -22.52 0.11 13.20
CA LEU A 718 -22.94 -1.03 14.04
C LEU A 718 -21.79 -1.43 14.98
N LEU A 719 -22.04 -1.40 16.28
CA LEU A 719 -21.02 -1.66 17.31
C LEU A 719 -21.03 -3.10 17.85
N ASP A 720 -22.05 -3.91 17.52
CA ASP A 720 -22.13 -5.30 17.98
C ASP A 720 -20.96 -6.16 17.48
N THR A 721 -20.55 -5.98 16.21
CA THR A 721 -19.44 -6.73 15.61
C THR A 721 -18.07 -6.39 16.21
N PRO A 722 -17.65 -5.11 16.35
CA PRO A 722 -16.33 -4.80 16.89
C PRO A 722 -16.19 -5.01 18.42
N LEU A 723 -17.28 -5.14 19.17
CA LEU A 723 -17.24 -5.18 20.64
C LEU A 723 -17.62 -6.53 21.25
N GLU A 724 -18.42 -7.37 20.57
CA GLU A 724 -18.83 -8.70 21.04
C GLU A 724 -19.33 -8.74 22.50
N GLU A 725 -20.02 -7.69 22.96
CA GLU A 725 -20.47 -7.55 24.34
C GLU A 725 -21.84 -8.19 24.58
N ASN A 726 -22.07 -8.74 25.78
CA ASN A 726 -23.34 -9.33 26.18
C ASN A 726 -23.97 -8.56 27.34
N GLY A 727 -24.95 -7.69 27.05
CA GLY A 727 -25.76 -7.00 28.06
C GLY A 727 -25.71 -5.48 27.95
N GLU A 728 -26.13 -4.80 29.02
CA GLU A 728 -26.10 -3.34 29.11
C GLU A 728 -24.65 -2.83 29.18
N ALA A 729 -24.27 -1.99 28.24
CA ALA A 729 -22.91 -1.51 28.11
C ALA A 729 -22.84 -0.11 27.49
N VAL A 730 -21.71 0.56 27.67
CA VAL A 730 -21.37 1.83 27.03
C VAL A 730 -20.10 1.66 26.20
N ALA A 731 -20.03 2.35 25.06
CA ALA A 731 -18.83 2.48 24.26
C ALA A 731 -18.70 3.92 23.78
N TYR A 732 -17.50 4.29 23.37
CA TYR A 732 -17.23 5.61 22.84
C TYR A 732 -16.80 5.53 21.37
N ALA A 733 -17.31 6.46 20.57
CA ALA A 733 -16.86 6.68 19.21
C ALA A 733 -16.26 8.07 19.08
N PHE A 734 -15.04 8.16 18.56
CA PHE A 734 -14.30 9.41 18.41
C PHE A 734 -13.89 9.67 16.95
N CYS A 735 -14.10 10.90 16.51
CA CYS A 735 -13.56 11.41 15.27
C CYS A 735 -13.09 12.86 15.43
N THR A 736 -12.31 13.34 14.46
CA THR A 736 -11.95 14.76 14.38
C THR A 736 -12.62 15.40 13.18
N LEU A 737 -13.17 16.59 13.34
CA LEU A 737 -13.83 17.34 12.27
C LEU A 737 -13.06 18.64 12.01
N GLU A 738 -12.42 18.75 10.85
CA GLU A 738 -11.74 19.97 10.40
C GLU A 738 -12.76 20.93 9.80
N SER A 739 -12.74 22.17 10.26
CA SER A 739 -13.53 23.27 9.71
C SER A 739 -12.60 24.39 9.27
N LYS A 740 -12.80 24.94 8.07
CA LYS A 740 -11.94 26.03 7.56
C LYS A 740 -12.09 27.31 8.36
N THR A 741 -13.28 27.56 8.89
CA THR A 741 -13.64 28.75 9.65
C THR A 741 -14.26 28.34 10.99
N GLU A 742 -14.33 29.29 11.93
CA GLU A 742 -15.17 29.11 13.10
C GLU A 742 -16.63 29.28 12.66
N GLN A 743 -17.46 28.26 12.92
CA GLN A 743 -18.85 28.22 12.48
C GLN A 743 -19.70 27.30 13.36
N THR A 744 -21.01 27.57 13.40
CA THR A 744 -21.99 26.67 14.01
C THR A 744 -22.65 25.85 12.91
N VAL A 745 -22.68 24.52 13.09
CA VAL A 745 -23.29 23.59 12.13
C VAL A 745 -24.34 22.71 12.78
N THR A 746 -25.31 22.26 12.01
CA THR A 746 -26.33 21.32 12.47
C THR A 746 -25.84 19.88 12.29
N ALA A 747 -25.67 19.15 13.37
CA ALA A 747 -25.45 17.70 13.33
C ALA A 747 -26.78 16.96 13.42
N SER A 748 -26.93 15.91 12.62
CA SER A 748 -28.07 14.99 12.61
C SER A 748 -27.64 13.62 13.11
N LEU A 749 -28.44 13.03 13.99
CA LEU A 749 -28.15 11.80 14.71
C LEU A 749 -29.33 10.84 14.66
N GLY A 750 -29.03 9.54 14.60
CA GLY A 750 -29.94 8.47 14.96
C GLY A 750 -29.20 7.48 15.85
N PHE A 751 -29.84 6.87 16.83
CA PHE A 751 -29.19 5.87 17.68
C PHE A 751 -30.22 5.03 18.42
N THR A 752 -29.83 3.82 18.77
CA THR A 752 -30.55 2.98 19.73
C THR A 752 -30.03 3.24 21.14
N GLY A 753 -30.88 3.06 22.16
CA GLY A 753 -30.50 3.28 23.56
C GLY A 753 -30.32 4.76 23.92
N ARG A 754 -29.27 5.12 24.66
CA ARG A 754 -28.92 6.51 25.01
C ARG A 754 -27.64 6.94 24.30
N LEU A 755 -27.59 8.21 23.91
CA LEU A 755 -26.38 8.82 23.35
C LEU A 755 -26.12 10.18 23.97
N GLU A 756 -24.85 10.43 24.30
CA GLU A 756 -24.34 11.74 24.68
C GLU A 756 -23.22 12.15 23.72
N LEU A 757 -23.31 13.36 23.18
CA LEU A 757 -22.36 13.91 22.19
C LEU A 757 -21.61 15.09 22.79
N PHE A 758 -20.29 15.01 22.70
CA PHE A 758 -19.37 16.06 23.10
C PHE A 758 -18.72 16.69 21.86
N CYS A 759 -18.79 18.02 21.76
CA CYS A 759 -18.06 18.81 20.78
C CYS A 759 -16.98 19.63 21.50
N ASN A 760 -15.72 19.42 21.12
CA ASN A 760 -14.57 20.08 21.73
C ASN A 760 -14.46 19.90 23.26
N GLY A 761 -15.07 18.85 23.80
CA GLY A 761 -15.10 18.55 25.24
C GLY A 761 -16.31 19.11 25.98
N ILE A 762 -17.25 19.75 25.28
CA ILE A 762 -18.49 20.26 25.84
C ILE A 762 -19.62 19.31 25.43
N SER A 763 -20.40 18.81 26.41
CA SER A 763 -21.63 18.04 26.13
C SER A 763 -22.64 18.98 25.48
N VAL A 764 -23.03 18.69 24.24
CA VAL A 764 -23.94 19.52 23.43
C VAL A 764 -25.27 18.83 23.14
N PHE A 765 -25.37 17.53 23.41
CA PHE A 765 -26.58 16.75 23.17
C PHE A 765 -26.57 15.48 24.03
N LYS A 766 -27.72 15.13 24.63
CA LYS A 766 -27.91 13.92 25.45
C LYS A 766 -29.37 13.50 25.44
N GLU A 767 -29.69 12.38 24.81
CA GLU A 767 -31.07 11.91 24.64
C GLU A 767 -31.17 10.38 24.65
N LYS A 768 -32.40 9.87 24.71
CA LYS A 768 -32.75 8.46 24.49
C LYS A 768 -33.40 8.29 23.12
N GLY A 769 -32.86 7.40 22.31
CA GLY A 769 -33.33 7.10 20.96
C GLY A 769 -34.37 5.97 20.93
N SER A 770 -34.80 5.66 19.72
CA SER A 770 -35.79 4.62 19.41
C SER A 770 -35.30 3.18 19.69
N GLU A 771 -36.23 2.21 19.72
CA GLU A 771 -35.89 0.78 19.88
C GLU A 771 -35.12 0.22 18.68
N ASN A 772 -35.47 0.69 17.48
CA ASN A 772 -34.74 0.42 16.25
C ASN A 772 -34.15 1.74 15.73
N LEU A 773 -33.01 1.67 15.02
CA LEU A 773 -32.36 2.85 14.48
C LEU A 773 -33.26 3.57 13.46
N ILE A 774 -33.54 4.84 13.74
CA ILE A 774 -34.11 5.78 12.79
C ILE A 774 -33.00 6.80 12.46
N THR A 775 -32.50 6.76 11.24
CA THR A 775 -31.50 7.73 10.79
C THR A 775 -32.10 9.13 10.77
N ASP A 776 -31.37 10.14 11.26
CA ASP A 776 -31.79 11.55 11.30
C ASP A 776 -32.97 11.88 12.24
N GLU A 777 -33.20 11.04 13.25
CA GLU A 777 -34.24 11.24 14.27
C GLU A 777 -34.04 12.52 15.10
N HIS A 778 -32.80 12.86 15.41
CA HIS A 778 -32.44 13.97 16.28
C HIS A 778 -31.49 14.95 15.60
N GLN A 779 -31.53 16.23 16.00
CA GLN A 779 -30.60 17.24 15.53
C GLN A 779 -30.08 18.09 16.69
N CYS A 780 -28.83 18.55 16.59
CA CYS A 780 -28.22 19.46 17.55
C CYS A 780 -27.23 20.42 16.88
N GLN A 781 -26.87 21.50 17.57
CA GLN A 781 -25.91 22.50 17.07
C GLN A 781 -24.51 22.21 17.59
N LEU A 782 -23.52 22.19 16.68
CA LEU A 782 -22.10 22.06 17.00
C LEU A 782 -21.39 23.37 16.75
N ASN A 783 -20.77 23.92 17.80
CA ASN A 783 -19.91 25.10 17.68
C ASN A 783 -18.48 24.66 17.35
N LEU A 784 -18.10 24.80 16.08
CA LEU A 784 -16.81 24.41 15.56
C LEU A 784 -15.85 25.61 15.55
N LYS A 785 -14.64 25.39 16.02
CA LYS A 785 -13.50 26.31 15.88
C LYS A 785 -12.86 26.13 14.50
N ALA A 786 -12.19 27.18 14.02
CA ALA A 786 -11.30 27.04 12.87
C ALA A 786 -10.21 25.99 13.15
N GLY A 787 -9.95 25.12 12.18
CA GLY A 787 -9.05 23.99 12.31
C GLY A 787 -9.74 22.73 12.84
N ARG A 788 -9.03 21.95 13.67
CA ARG A 788 -9.46 20.61 14.09
C ARG A 788 -10.37 20.67 15.33
N ASN A 789 -11.56 20.10 15.20
CA ASN A 789 -12.53 19.92 16.29
C ASN A 789 -12.60 18.46 16.73
N ARG A 790 -12.91 18.22 18.01
CA ARG A 790 -13.07 16.88 18.59
C ARG A 790 -14.54 16.53 18.71
N ILE A 791 -14.94 15.39 18.15
CA ILE A 791 -16.29 14.85 18.24
C ILE A 791 -16.19 13.51 18.97
N LEU A 792 -16.85 13.41 20.12
CA LEU A 792 -16.91 12.19 20.92
C LEU A 792 -18.37 11.84 21.19
N LEU A 793 -18.75 10.62 20.84
CA LEU A 793 -20.05 10.04 21.14
C LEU A 793 -19.88 9.01 22.25
N LYS A 794 -20.76 9.04 23.25
CA LYS A 794 -20.93 8.02 24.27
C LYS A 794 -22.25 7.31 24.00
N ILE A 795 -22.21 6.04 23.64
CA ILE A 795 -23.37 5.28 23.16
C ILE A 795 -23.66 4.12 24.12
N GLU A 796 -24.91 4.00 24.55
CA GLU A 796 -25.41 2.91 25.38
C GLU A 796 -26.08 1.83 24.55
N ARG A 797 -25.77 0.57 24.85
CA ARG A 797 -26.63 -0.58 24.52
C ARG A 797 -27.64 -0.77 25.64
N ALA A 798 -28.91 -0.42 25.38
CA ALA A 798 -29.94 -0.42 26.42
C ALA A 798 -30.45 -1.82 26.80
N THR A 799 -30.42 -2.80 25.88
CA THR A 799 -30.79 -4.20 26.17
C THR A 799 -30.00 -5.16 25.28
N PHE A 800 -30.01 -6.45 25.62
CA PHE A 800 -29.43 -7.50 24.78
C PHE A 800 -30.11 -7.62 23.40
N TYR A 801 -31.40 -7.29 23.29
CA TYR A 801 -32.22 -7.53 22.09
C TYR A 801 -32.20 -6.39 21.08
N ASN A 802 -31.68 -5.22 21.46
CA ASN A 802 -31.56 -4.10 20.54
C ASN A 802 -30.19 -4.15 19.86
N ASN A 803 -30.16 -3.82 18.56
CA ASN A 803 -28.92 -3.54 17.85
C ASN A 803 -28.18 -2.40 18.57
N TRP A 804 -26.86 -2.43 18.56
CA TRP A 804 -26.03 -1.35 19.12
C TRP A 804 -25.53 -0.48 17.98
N ASP A 805 -26.34 0.48 17.55
CA ASP A 805 -26.09 1.26 16.35
C ASP A 805 -26.36 2.75 16.50
N PHE A 806 -25.64 3.54 15.69
CA PHE A 806 -25.87 4.98 15.57
C PHE A 806 -25.60 5.47 14.14
N SER A 807 -26.16 6.62 13.80
CA SER A 807 -25.86 7.38 12.60
C SER A 807 -25.50 8.81 12.98
N PHE A 808 -24.60 9.42 12.21
CA PHE A 808 -24.15 10.78 12.42
C PHE A 808 -23.81 11.43 11.08
N GLN A 809 -24.32 12.63 10.84
CA GLN A 809 -23.94 13.47 9.71
C GLN A 809 -24.01 14.96 10.05
N ILE A 810 -23.39 15.79 9.21
CA ILE A 810 -23.57 17.25 9.25
C ILE A 810 -24.55 17.64 8.15
N LYS A 811 -25.65 18.31 8.52
CA LYS A 811 -26.68 18.74 7.56
C LYS A 811 -26.17 19.90 6.71
N ASP A 812 -26.64 19.93 5.46
CA ASP A 812 -26.48 21.03 4.50
C ASP A 812 -25.03 21.39 4.16
N LEU A 813 -24.07 20.58 4.60
CA LEU A 813 -22.65 20.73 4.30
C LEU A 813 -22.09 19.42 3.77
N LYS A 814 -21.35 19.52 2.67
CA LYS A 814 -20.58 18.41 2.15
C LYS A 814 -19.51 18.02 3.16
N THR A 815 -19.43 16.74 3.48
CA THR A 815 -18.37 16.22 4.34
C THR A 815 -17.53 15.20 3.59
N SER A 816 -16.21 15.39 3.61
CA SER A 816 -15.23 14.41 3.15
C SER A 816 -14.49 13.82 4.35
N GLY A 817 -14.02 12.58 4.25
CA GLY A 817 -13.35 11.90 5.36
C GLY A 817 -11.99 11.33 4.96
N ARG A 818 -11.19 10.88 5.91
CA ARG A 818 -10.18 9.84 5.75
C ARG A 818 -9.92 9.19 7.09
N LYS A 819 -10.32 7.91 7.22
CA LYS A 819 -10.35 7.21 8.51
C LYS A 819 -11.22 8.03 9.50
N ASN A 820 -10.86 8.12 10.77
CA ASN A 820 -11.60 8.89 11.78
C ASN A 820 -11.42 10.43 11.69
N LYS A 821 -10.97 10.97 10.55
CA LYS A 821 -10.72 12.40 10.34
C LYS A 821 -11.61 12.91 9.22
N TYR A 822 -12.47 13.87 9.52
CA TYR A 822 -13.43 14.47 8.59
C TYR A 822 -13.13 15.93 8.33
N LYS A 823 -13.59 16.44 7.20
CA LYS A 823 -13.50 17.85 6.81
C LYS A 823 -14.83 18.31 6.22
N ILE A 824 -15.29 19.47 6.68
CA ILE A 824 -16.42 20.19 6.10
C ILE A 824 -15.92 21.46 5.40
N GLU A 825 -16.67 21.89 4.39
CA GLU A 825 -16.26 23.00 3.53
C GLU A 825 -16.25 24.38 4.20
#